data_AF-A0A1G4JM00-F1
#
_entry.id   AF-A0A1G4JM00-F1
#
_cell.length_a   1.000
_cell.length_b   1.000
_cell.length_c   1.000
_cell.angle_alpha   90.00
_cell.angle_beta   90.00
_cell.angle_gamma   90.00
#
_symmetry.space_group_name_H-M   'P 1'
#
loop_
_entity.id
_entity.type
_entity.pdbx_description
1 polymer ?
#
loop_
_entity_poly.entity_id
_entity_poly.type
_entity_poly.pdbx_seq_one_letter_code
_entity_poly.pdbx_strand_id
1 'polypeptide(L)'
;MDNDDVETGLEPNLTISELRAPVRFVTAFLISDERLVVVKNREISVFSYLDGGKTPLCSLVTSETVLEACVCPDLTSKTKYALIFYQSGLVEVRDEKLAIMDSTRHTKTLDFSEKPLIAVDTRFNRFFICWDRFSVAQVDYKVGPLSFQLPAAGLARKVAFRSPHPIVSLAASWNSIDMEEIYNICVLCQPENGNVPGIAIWEEMDLIRNKWKPVLKNVDLGSFSQDAFCDAISLVARDNFGFICLMPKTTIFYDAQKAYFSQKPRWDSFEANWRSILEIKNPDSRFFPALQQSMEQEPIIFGCTSDGEFLDMKLTQPIRTLTYSLQSTLNLGQGNLDTVDKCIHLQGSKFLISTTTMGLVVLDMTGKILSTIPCSNEAVLHSSISGDRGNFMRLLVSGGSSGNSGFLECTFLGCESSPHLKPLTGTIKNPVVDFWLTKHGFYWSDSNGMLHNKDGQLEDKRDVLFVNADGIATFREHGLVLVEPVVFSKPEELVLIKSNGTITWSPNGASLNIPGFANSASASPYVSSAQVRNKVKLTVVCWNSTSVWYFNTDSRLVHLQGLSEACDCLVKVSDIATLVIFIDVFGTVQIYGEDGTLSLQFKISGHNFYLQDLPNSNRFLICCMDCVFLVNIEPSEIAPCEVILPLRLKRMKITSCAQMIALGADSVLYQGDISELLTTSSSIIKRVSRSKSHVFTKHLTLQISRRFVITSALAETYDTRQEKSVYSSELQVYDVVAGKMVQRYRISPMFPQALISDLTAVPYHKAVLWNKYMDTKTTFAKQLVFAKCFLVSLSLEFAEDDLQENLLLFILDDETGEIELQLKTRVDFSITSLLNHSNRIIFAAGESIQALQLEYSAKEGHFSLELISAPLDLDGFAGSCFPFSKAETKPVFHEMQRQNKRQKSNEEPEVLGVHSLVKGIQELEVNAEVVGRLKAGVLSSELEKVTIKHRLVSEYSEASSCISDLRFSSAVKVGFEESEVNTTASCLAAANEKGHVSVMYRTPCSGDKTYVGAQFTGLCAVTGLELVNIKPRSRSGDRLSNVGYKAYAKLRDKFMPLVLVNTSDGGCYLVSTITSKETLNQFIERSVENLVAEHLNCEETHVFGANHELANEAKGCIFG
;
A
#
# COMPACT_ATOMS: atom_id res chain seq x y z
N MET A 1 11.49 -42.50 35.89
CA MET A 1 10.10 -42.70 35.45
C MET A 1 9.31 -41.86 36.43
N ASP A 2 9.09 -40.58 36.18
CA ASP A 2 8.56 -40.01 34.95
C ASP A 2 9.36 -38.82 34.41
N ASN A 3 9.47 -38.76 33.08
CA ASN A 3 9.94 -37.62 32.30
C ASN A 3 8.73 -36.71 32.07
N ASP A 4 8.65 -35.58 32.77
CA ASP A 4 7.86 -34.43 32.32
C ASP A 4 8.82 -33.48 31.59
N ASP A 5 9.07 -33.78 30.32
CA ASP A 5 9.56 -32.79 29.38
C ASP A 5 8.47 -31.72 29.25
N VAL A 6 8.68 -30.56 29.89
CA VAL A 6 7.78 -29.41 29.74
C VAL A 6 7.94 -28.88 28.31
N GLU A 7 7.08 -29.35 27.41
CA GLU A 7 6.86 -28.77 26.08
C GLU A 7 6.55 -27.27 26.24
N THR A 8 7.56 -26.45 25.97
CA THR A 8 7.50 -24.98 25.98
C THR A 8 7.38 -24.43 24.56
N GLY A 9 6.81 -25.20 23.64
CA GLY A 9 6.49 -24.74 22.28
C GLY A 9 5.23 -23.88 22.27
N LEU A 10 5.30 -22.69 21.65
CA LEU A 10 4.09 -22.01 21.16
C LEU A 10 3.55 -22.81 19.98
N GLU A 11 2.25 -23.12 19.99
CA GLU A 11 1.60 -23.78 18.86
C GLU A 11 1.73 -22.93 17.58
N PRO A 12 1.95 -23.55 16.41
CA PRO A 12 1.92 -22.88 15.11
C PRO A 12 0.70 -21.98 14.97
N ASN A 13 0.93 -20.71 14.60
CA ASN A 13 -0.15 -19.74 14.52
C ASN A 13 0.14 -18.59 13.55
N LEU A 14 -0.89 -18.17 12.82
CA LEU A 14 -0.88 -17.01 11.96
C LEU A 14 -2.06 -16.09 12.27
N THR A 15 -1.80 -14.78 12.20
CA THR A 15 -2.82 -13.73 12.23
C THR A 15 -2.76 -12.95 10.93
N ILE A 16 -3.89 -12.83 10.25
CA ILE A 16 -4.04 -12.05 9.02
C ILE A 16 -4.74 -10.75 9.37
N SER A 17 -4.15 -9.61 9.04
CA SER A 17 -4.67 -8.29 9.38
C SER A 17 -4.85 -7.43 8.12
N GLU A 18 -6.05 -6.90 7.92
CA GLU A 18 -6.37 -6.08 6.73
C GLU A 18 -5.77 -4.65 6.79
N LEU A 19 -4.67 -4.37 6.10
CA LEU A 19 -4.11 -3.01 6.04
C LEU A 19 -4.92 -2.10 5.10
N ARG A 20 -5.48 -2.67 4.04
CA ARG A 20 -6.39 -2.01 3.10
C ARG A 20 -7.52 -2.97 2.74
N ALA A 21 -8.76 -2.53 2.96
CA ALA A 21 -9.96 -3.27 2.56
C ALA A 21 -10.17 -3.18 1.04
N PRO A 22 -10.52 -4.29 0.36
CA PRO A 22 -10.97 -4.24 -1.02
C PRO A 22 -12.32 -3.52 -1.10
N VAL A 23 -12.49 -2.63 -2.07
CA VAL A 23 -13.74 -1.91 -2.32
C VAL A 23 -14.27 -2.34 -3.67
N ARG A 24 -15.40 -3.05 -3.68
CA ARG A 24 -16.00 -3.59 -4.91
C ARG A 24 -17.43 -3.12 -5.09
N PHE A 25 -17.75 -2.66 -6.30
CA PHE A 25 -19.13 -2.37 -6.68
C PHE A 25 -19.95 -3.66 -6.84
N VAL A 26 -20.99 -3.81 -6.01
CA VAL A 26 -21.88 -4.98 -6.04
C VAL A 26 -23.06 -4.70 -6.97
N THR A 27 -23.87 -3.68 -6.66
CA THR A 27 -25.08 -3.33 -7.43
C THR A 27 -25.59 -1.95 -7.03
N ALA A 28 -26.57 -1.43 -7.77
CA ALA A 28 -27.30 -0.23 -7.40
C ALA A 28 -28.76 -0.32 -7.84
N PHE A 29 -29.64 0.43 -7.17
CA PHE A 29 -31.06 0.45 -7.51
C PHE A 29 -31.76 1.65 -6.88
N LEU A 30 -32.94 1.99 -7.42
CA LEU A 30 -33.79 3.07 -6.91
C LEU A 30 -34.69 2.57 -5.78
N ILE A 31 -34.53 3.12 -4.57
CA ILE A 31 -35.45 2.88 -3.44
C ILE A 31 -36.61 3.89 -3.41
N SER A 32 -36.44 5.03 -4.05
CA SER A 32 -37.50 5.95 -4.44
C SER A 32 -37.13 6.61 -5.78
N ASP A 33 -38.02 7.44 -6.35
CA ASP A 33 -37.77 8.06 -7.67
C ASP A 33 -36.53 8.98 -7.67
N GLU A 34 -36.15 9.50 -6.50
CA GLU A 34 -35.04 10.45 -6.34
C GLU A 34 -33.83 9.85 -5.60
N ARG A 35 -34.00 8.69 -4.93
CA ARG A 35 -32.96 8.07 -4.08
C ARG A 35 -32.35 6.83 -4.71
N LEU A 36 -31.06 6.93 -5.00
CA LEU A 36 -30.24 5.85 -5.51
C LEU A 36 -29.47 5.17 -4.38
N VAL A 37 -29.69 3.88 -4.18
CA VAL A 37 -28.87 3.06 -3.28
C VAL A 37 -27.71 2.48 -4.08
N VAL A 38 -26.49 2.73 -3.63
CA VAL A 38 -25.26 2.15 -4.16
C VAL A 38 -24.74 1.16 -3.13
N VAL A 39 -24.59 -0.09 -3.55
CA VAL A 39 -24.13 -1.18 -2.70
C VAL A 39 -22.72 -1.56 -3.11
N LYS A 40 -21.79 -1.37 -2.18
CA LYS A 40 -20.43 -1.91 -2.23
C LYS A 40 -20.35 -3.11 -1.29
N ASN A 41 -19.30 -3.91 -1.43
CA ASN A 41 -19.07 -5.10 -0.62
C ASN A 41 -18.99 -4.83 0.90
N ARG A 42 -18.60 -3.64 1.35
CA ARG A 42 -18.51 -3.28 2.79
C ARG A 42 -19.24 -1.98 3.15
N GLU A 43 -19.92 -1.36 2.20
CA GLU A 43 -20.57 -0.05 2.40
C GLU A 43 -21.87 0.02 1.58
N ILE A 44 -22.95 0.50 2.20
CA ILE A 44 -24.21 0.79 1.54
C ILE A 44 -24.49 2.28 1.68
N SER A 45 -24.65 2.99 0.57
CA SER A 45 -24.80 4.45 0.58
C SER A 45 -25.99 4.88 -0.27
N VAL A 46 -26.77 5.84 0.23
CA VAL A 46 -27.94 6.40 -0.46
C VAL A 46 -27.62 7.80 -0.96
N PHE A 47 -27.83 8.06 -2.24
CA PHE A 47 -27.56 9.35 -2.88
C PHE A 47 -28.85 9.99 -3.39
N SER A 48 -28.94 11.33 -3.29
CA SER A 48 -29.83 12.11 -4.15
C SER A 48 -29.12 12.30 -5.49
N TYR A 49 -29.48 11.48 -6.48
CA TYR A 49 -28.78 11.49 -7.77
C TYR A 49 -29.25 12.63 -8.70
N LEU A 50 -30.40 13.25 -8.40
CA LEU A 50 -30.96 14.36 -9.17
C LEU A 50 -30.30 15.70 -8.86
N ASP A 51 -29.84 15.90 -7.62
CA ASP A 51 -29.24 17.17 -7.16
C ASP A 51 -27.75 17.30 -7.50
N GLY A 52 -27.15 16.29 -8.16
CA GLY A 52 -25.72 16.25 -8.45
C GLY A 52 -24.83 16.17 -7.19
N GLY A 53 -25.42 15.84 -6.04
CA GLY A 53 -24.71 15.71 -4.77
C GLY A 53 -23.68 14.58 -4.83
N LYS A 54 -22.41 14.91 -4.54
CA LYS A 54 -21.32 13.92 -4.46
C LYS A 54 -21.31 13.16 -3.13
N THR A 55 -21.96 13.71 -2.11
CA THR A 55 -22.01 13.15 -0.77
C THR A 55 -23.28 12.33 -0.58
N PRO A 56 -23.19 11.13 0.02
CA PRO A 56 -24.37 10.35 0.32
C PRO A 56 -25.24 11.06 1.37
N LEU A 57 -26.56 10.90 1.25
CA LEU A 57 -27.55 11.31 2.25
C LEU A 57 -27.41 10.49 3.53
N CYS A 58 -27.17 9.19 3.37
CA CYS A 58 -26.78 8.29 4.45
C CYS A 58 -25.84 7.20 3.91
N SER A 59 -24.93 6.74 4.75
CA SER A 59 -24.00 5.66 4.45
C SER A 59 -23.87 4.77 5.66
N LEU A 60 -23.77 3.47 5.42
CA LEU A 60 -23.59 2.44 6.44
C LEU A 60 -22.41 1.56 6.05
N VAL A 61 -21.49 1.34 6.99
CA VAL A 61 -20.45 0.32 6.87
C VAL A 61 -21.01 -1.01 7.37
N THR A 62 -20.91 -2.06 6.57
CA THR A 62 -21.41 -3.39 6.93
C THR A 62 -20.34 -4.19 7.68
N SER A 63 -20.76 -5.01 8.65
CA SER A 63 -19.88 -5.89 9.43
C SER A 63 -19.33 -7.05 8.59
N GLU A 64 -20.07 -7.47 7.57
CA GLU A 64 -19.75 -8.60 6.69
C GLU A 64 -19.74 -8.17 5.22
N THR A 65 -19.14 -9.00 4.36
CA THR A 65 -19.08 -8.80 2.91
C THR A 65 -20.46 -9.00 2.27
N VAL A 66 -20.98 -7.97 1.61
CA VAL A 66 -22.19 -8.01 0.79
C VAL A 66 -21.86 -8.66 -0.56
N LEU A 67 -22.59 -9.72 -0.91
CA LEU A 67 -22.45 -10.43 -2.19
C LEU A 67 -23.44 -9.93 -3.24
N GLU A 68 -24.65 -9.55 -2.82
CA GLU A 68 -25.71 -9.07 -3.70
C GLU A 68 -26.72 -8.22 -2.93
N ALA A 69 -27.44 -7.36 -3.65
CA ALA A 69 -28.64 -6.73 -3.13
C ALA A 69 -29.73 -6.58 -4.20
N CYS A 70 -31.00 -6.60 -3.79
CA CYS A 70 -32.12 -6.36 -4.69
C CYS A 70 -33.26 -5.58 -4.03
N VAL A 71 -34.15 -5.03 -4.86
CA VAL A 71 -35.32 -4.29 -4.40
C VAL A 71 -36.52 -5.20 -4.31
N CYS A 72 -37.24 -5.05 -3.19
CA CYS A 72 -38.51 -5.69 -2.94
C CYS A 72 -39.59 -4.61 -2.72
N PRO A 73 -40.45 -4.33 -3.72
CA PRO A 73 -41.55 -3.38 -3.56
C PRO A 73 -42.75 -4.02 -2.83
N ASP A 74 -43.39 -3.26 -1.95
CA ASP A 74 -44.73 -3.52 -1.43
C ASP A 74 -45.76 -2.84 -2.31
N LEU A 75 -46.54 -3.62 -3.06
CA LEU A 75 -47.59 -3.11 -3.93
C LEU A 75 -48.70 -2.38 -3.15
N THR A 76 -48.89 -2.70 -1.86
CA THR A 76 -49.97 -2.16 -1.04
C THR A 76 -49.60 -0.80 -0.45
N SER A 77 -48.42 -0.69 0.18
CA SER A 77 -47.95 0.56 0.80
C SER A 77 -47.15 1.46 -0.15
N LYS A 78 -46.78 0.97 -1.35
CA LYS A 78 -45.82 1.60 -2.28
C LYS A 78 -44.42 1.81 -1.70
N THR A 79 -44.12 1.21 -0.56
CA THR A 79 -42.80 1.25 0.07
C THR A 79 -41.88 0.25 -0.62
N LYS A 80 -40.59 0.59 -0.79
CA LYS A 80 -39.58 -0.33 -1.32
C LYS A 80 -38.59 -0.68 -0.21
N TYR A 81 -38.24 -1.96 -0.14
CA TYR A 81 -37.25 -2.50 0.79
C TYR A 81 -36.03 -3.01 0.03
N ALA A 82 -34.86 -2.92 0.65
CA ALA A 82 -33.63 -3.49 0.14
C ALA A 82 -33.37 -4.84 0.82
N LEU A 83 -33.25 -5.90 0.04
CA LEU A 83 -32.78 -7.21 0.49
C LEU A 83 -31.27 -7.28 0.28
N ILE A 84 -30.51 -7.47 1.36
CA ILE A 84 -29.04 -7.53 1.35
C ILE A 84 -28.59 -8.96 1.66
N PHE A 85 -27.72 -9.51 0.83
CA PHE A 85 -27.24 -10.88 0.92
C PHE A 85 -25.74 -10.88 1.26
N TYR A 86 -25.39 -11.48 2.39
CA TYR A 86 -24.02 -11.52 2.90
C TYR A 86 -23.33 -12.85 2.63
N GLN A 87 -22.01 -12.83 2.66
CA GLN A 87 -21.14 -14.00 2.50
C GLN A 87 -21.41 -15.11 3.53
N SER A 88 -21.77 -14.76 4.77
CA SER A 88 -22.15 -15.71 5.82
C SER A 88 -23.49 -16.43 5.56
N GLY A 89 -24.20 -16.07 4.49
CA GLY A 89 -25.57 -16.49 4.24
C GLY A 89 -26.61 -15.75 5.09
N LEU A 90 -26.23 -14.70 5.82
CA LEU A 90 -27.17 -13.74 6.39
C LEU A 90 -27.91 -12.98 5.28
N VAL A 91 -29.22 -12.82 5.45
CA VAL A 91 -30.06 -11.98 4.61
C VAL A 91 -30.71 -10.94 5.52
N GLU A 92 -30.47 -9.67 5.23
CA GLU A 92 -31.08 -8.55 5.94
C GLU A 92 -32.07 -7.82 5.05
N VAL A 93 -33.14 -7.31 5.65
CA VAL A 93 -34.09 -6.42 4.99
C VAL A 93 -33.95 -5.04 5.59
N ARG A 94 -33.74 -4.04 4.73
CA ARG A 94 -33.54 -2.66 5.14
C ARG A 94 -34.56 -1.72 4.49
N ASP A 95 -34.94 -0.68 5.22
CA ASP A 95 -35.82 0.38 4.73
C ASP A 95 -35.02 1.47 3.97
N GLU A 96 -35.71 2.54 3.57
CA GLU A 96 -35.11 3.69 2.87
C GLU A 96 -34.08 4.48 3.69
N LYS A 97 -34.08 4.33 5.03
CA LYS A 97 -33.11 4.95 5.94
C LYS A 97 -31.97 3.99 6.30
N LEU A 98 -31.93 2.82 5.65
CA LEU A 98 -31.01 1.71 5.92
C LEU A 98 -31.18 1.09 7.31
N ALA A 99 -32.33 1.29 7.99
CA ALA A 99 -32.64 0.62 9.24
C ALA A 99 -32.99 -0.85 8.98
N ILE A 100 -32.50 -1.76 9.84
CA ILE A 100 -32.79 -3.20 9.74
C ILE A 100 -34.24 -3.43 10.17
N MET A 101 -35.05 -3.96 9.25
CA MET A 101 -36.44 -4.34 9.48
C MET A 101 -36.54 -5.79 9.97
N ASP A 102 -35.76 -6.68 9.36
CA ASP A 102 -35.68 -8.09 9.74
C ASP A 102 -34.37 -8.73 9.22
N SER A 103 -34.01 -9.89 9.76
CA SER A 103 -32.84 -10.65 9.33
C SER A 103 -33.02 -12.16 9.53
N THR A 104 -32.49 -12.97 8.60
CA THR A 104 -32.50 -14.43 8.71
C THR A 104 -31.19 -15.00 8.18
N ARG A 105 -30.71 -16.12 8.76
CA ARG A 105 -29.43 -16.74 8.38
C ARG A 105 -29.66 -18.08 7.67
N HIS A 106 -28.88 -18.32 6.61
CA HIS A 106 -28.83 -19.60 5.92
C HIS A 106 -28.36 -20.73 6.85
N THR A 107 -29.09 -21.84 6.94
CA THR A 107 -28.84 -22.93 7.91
C THR A 107 -27.66 -23.84 7.58
N LYS A 108 -27.09 -23.75 6.37
CA LYS A 108 -25.81 -24.40 6.04
C LYS A 108 -24.66 -23.41 6.24
N THR A 109 -23.70 -23.79 7.07
CA THR A 109 -22.37 -23.18 7.23
C THR A 109 -21.54 -23.43 5.98
N LEU A 110 -21.82 -22.69 4.91
CA LEU A 110 -20.97 -22.60 3.73
C LEU A 110 -20.66 -21.12 3.55
N ASP A 111 -19.39 -20.75 3.61
CA ASP A 111 -18.95 -19.44 3.16
C ASP A 111 -19.19 -19.35 1.65
N PHE A 112 -20.15 -18.51 1.24
CA PHE A 112 -20.45 -18.31 -0.17
C PHE A 112 -19.44 -17.32 -0.75
N SER A 113 -18.56 -17.77 -1.64
CA SER A 113 -17.62 -16.88 -2.36
C SER A 113 -18.26 -16.17 -3.55
N GLU A 114 -19.40 -16.66 -4.02
CA GLU A 114 -20.02 -16.24 -5.27
C GLU A 114 -21.33 -15.48 -5.08
N LYS A 115 -21.59 -14.50 -5.96
CA LYS A 115 -22.83 -13.72 -5.99
C LYS A 115 -24.05 -14.62 -6.23
N PRO A 116 -25.05 -14.64 -5.33
CA PRO A 116 -26.27 -15.42 -5.53
C PRO A 116 -27.11 -14.88 -6.71
N LEU A 117 -27.85 -15.77 -7.37
CA LEU A 117 -28.80 -15.37 -8.43
C LEU A 117 -30.19 -15.21 -7.83
N ILE A 118 -30.87 -14.11 -8.16
CA ILE A 118 -32.14 -13.73 -7.52
C ILE A 118 -33.16 -13.27 -8.56
N ALA A 119 -34.40 -13.75 -8.44
CA ALA A 119 -35.57 -13.15 -9.07
C ALA A 119 -36.65 -12.87 -8.04
N VAL A 120 -37.29 -11.71 -8.13
CA VAL A 120 -38.34 -11.28 -7.20
C VAL A 120 -39.69 -11.39 -7.88
N ASP A 121 -40.66 -12.02 -7.22
CA ASP A 121 -42.06 -12.07 -7.62
C ASP A 121 -42.89 -11.18 -6.67
N THR A 122 -43.14 -9.97 -7.13
CA THR A 122 -43.82 -8.93 -6.36
C THR A 122 -45.32 -9.16 -6.22
N ARG A 123 -45.93 -10.02 -7.08
CA ARG A 123 -47.37 -10.31 -7.02
C ARG A 123 -47.73 -11.18 -5.84
N PHE A 124 -46.89 -12.16 -5.51
CA PHE A 124 -47.12 -13.13 -4.43
C PHE A 124 -46.20 -12.96 -3.22
N ASN A 125 -45.50 -11.83 -3.12
CA ASN A 125 -44.58 -11.53 -2.03
C ASN A 125 -43.56 -12.67 -1.79
N ARG A 126 -42.86 -13.08 -2.85
CA ARG A 126 -41.85 -14.14 -2.79
C ARG A 126 -40.65 -13.82 -3.67
N PHE A 127 -39.51 -14.44 -3.36
CA PHE A 127 -38.35 -14.38 -4.23
C PHE A 127 -37.73 -15.77 -4.41
N PHE A 128 -37.04 -15.94 -5.53
CA PHE A 128 -36.32 -17.14 -5.89
C PHE A 128 -34.83 -16.87 -5.78
N ILE A 129 -34.10 -17.75 -5.13
CA ILE A 129 -32.66 -17.61 -4.91
C ILE A 129 -31.90 -18.90 -5.25
N CYS A 130 -30.75 -18.73 -5.91
CA CYS A 130 -29.80 -19.80 -6.18
C CYS A 130 -28.44 -19.45 -5.57
N TRP A 131 -28.07 -20.19 -4.52
CA TRP A 131 -26.81 -20.03 -3.79
C TRP A 131 -25.73 -21.01 -4.24
N ASP A 132 -26.12 -22.27 -4.47
CA ASP A 132 -25.21 -23.36 -4.81
C ASP A 132 -24.93 -23.47 -6.32
N ARG A 133 -25.49 -22.58 -7.15
CA ARG A 133 -25.50 -22.64 -8.63
C ARG A 133 -26.28 -23.80 -9.23
N PHE A 134 -26.96 -24.64 -8.46
CA PHE A 134 -27.70 -25.80 -9.00
C PHE A 134 -29.19 -25.82 -8.63
N SER A 135 -29.53 -25.30 -7.47
CA SER A 135 -30.86 -25.37 -6.87
C SER A 135 -31.48 -23.98 -6.81
N VAL A 136 -32.69 -23.83 -7.37
CA VAL A 136 -33.49 -22.61 -7.21
C VAL A 136 -34.49 -22.83 -6.08
N ALA A 137 -34.37 -22.05 -5.01
CA ALA A 137 -35.24 -22.12 -3.84
C ALA A 137 -36.23 -20.95 -3.80
N GLN A 138 -37.49 -21.23 -3.49
CA GLN A 138 -38.51 -20.22 -3.23
C GLN A 138 -38.47 -19.79 -1.75
N VAL A 139 -38.59 -18.48 -1.52
CA VAL A 139 -38.70 -17.86 -0.19
C VAL A 139 -39.89 -16.90 -0.19
N ASP A 140 -40.91 -17.23 0.60
CA ASP A 140 -42.09 -16.39 0.77
C ASP A 140 -41.87 -15.41 1.93
N TYR A 141 -42.22 -14.14 1.75
CA TYR A 141 -42.10 -13.09 2.77
C TYR A 141 -43.46 -12.43 3.05
N LYS A 142 -43.57 -11.76 4.20
CA LYS A 142 -44.76 -11.01 4.58
C LYS A 142 -44.45 -9.52 4.68
N VAL A 143 -45.32 -8.71 4.10
CA VAL A 143 -45.21 -7.25 4.14
C VAL A 143 -46.48 -6.63 4.74
N GLY A 144 -46.28 -5.62 5.56
CA GLY A 144 -47.32 -4.76 6.12
C GLY A 144 -46.84 -3.30 6.17
N PRO A 145 -47.70 -2.35 6.58
CA PRO A 145 -47.42 -0.90 6.49
C PRO A 145 -46.16 -0.43 7.21
N LEU A 146 -45.68 -1.19 8.21
CA LEU A 146 -44.48 -0.92 9.01
C LEU A 146 -43.71 -2.21 9.36
N SER A 147 -44.03 -3.35 8.75
CA SER A 147 -43.42 -4.63 9.12
C SER A 147 -43.08 -5.45 7.89
N PHE A 148 -41.81 -5.78 7.73
CA PHE A 148 -41.34 -6.81 6.81
C PHE A 148 -40.92 -8.02 7.65
N GLN A 149 -41.35 -9.23 7.27
CA GLN A 149 -40.96 -10.45 7.96
C GLN A 149 -40.51 -11.52 6.98
N LEU A 150 -39.27 -11.95 7.16
CA LEU A 150 -38.71 -13.15 6.57
C LEU A 150 -39.13 -14.39 7.38
N PRO A 151 -39.20 -15.56 6.74
CA PRO A 151 -39.51 -16.79 7.43
C PRO A 151 -38.37 -17.16 8.40
N ALA A 152 -38.75 -17.63 9.60
CA ALA A 152 -37.82 -18.06 10.63
C ALA A 152 -36.92 -19.23 10.15
N ALA A 153 -35.67 -19.25 10.62
CA ALA A 153 -34.69 -20.28 10.27
C ALA A 153 -35.25 -21.70 10.55
N GLY A 154 -35.23 -22.56 9.53
CA GLY A 154 -35.71 -23.95 9.61
C GLY A 154 -37.09 -24.21 8.96
N LEU A 155 -37.89 -23.18 8.65
CA LEU A 155 -39.17 -23.35 7.97
C LEU A 155 -39.03 -23.22 6.44
N ALA A 156 -38.93 -24.39 5.80
CA ALA A 156 -39.35 -24.69 4.43
C ALA A 156 -38.89 -23.73 3.31
N ARG A 157 -37.58 -23.70 3.02
CA ARG A 157 -37.15 -23.40 1.65
C ARG A 157 -37.65 -24.52 0.75
N LYS A 158 -38.70 -24.26 -0.02
CA LYS A 158 -39.19 -25.21 -1.01
C LYS A 158 -38.31 -25.05 -2.26
N VAL A 159 -37.45 -26.03 -2.53
CA VAL A 159 -36.70 -26.06 -3.80
C VAL A 159 -37.72 -26.15 -4.93
N ALA A 160 -37.75 -25.14 -5.79
CA ALA A 160 -38.62 -25.08 -6.95
C ALA A 160 -38.19 -26.14 -7.98
N PHE A 161 -36.91 -26.13 -8.34
CA PHE A 161 -36.31 -27.13 -9.23
C PHE A 161 -34.79 -27.17 -9.05
N ARG A 162 -34.17 -28.20 -9.65
CA ARG A 162 -32.71 -28.36 -9.74
C ARG A 162 -32.27 -28.47 -11.18
N SER A 163 -31.21 -27.76 -11.52
CA SER A 163 -30.52 -27.88 -12.81
C SER A 163 -29.46 -28.98 -12.74
N PRO A 164 -29.27 -29.76 -13.81
CA PRO A 164 -28.14 -30.70 -13.92
C PRO A 164 -26.79 -30.02 -14.17
N HIS A 165 -26.79 -28.74 -14.54
CA HIS A 165 -25.59 -27.95 -14.83
C HIS A 165 -25.58 -26.65 -14.01
N PRO A 166 -24.39 -26.12 -13.66
CA PRO A 166 -24.26 -24.83 -12.99
C PRO A 166 -25.05 -23.72 -13.71
N ILE A 167 -25.90 -23.02 -12.97
CA ILE A 167 -26.73 -21.90 -13.42
C ILE A 167 -25.90 -20.62 -13.32
N VAL A 168 -25.72 -19.94 -14.44
CA VAL A 168 -24.93 -18.71 -14.57
C VAL A 168 -25.82 -17.46 -14.48
N SER A 169 -27.04 -17.53 -15.03
CA SER A 169 -28.01 -16.42 -15.02
C SER A 169 -29.44 -16.92 -14.85
N LEU A 170 -30.28 -16.09 -14.22
CA LEU A 170 -31.66 -16.41 -13.88
C LEU A 170 -32.54 -15.18 -14.13
N ALA A 171 -33.64 -15.38 -14.85
CA ALA A 171 -34.63 -14.33 -15.11
C ALA A 171 -36.05 -14.91 -15.06
N ALA A 172 -37.02 -14.12 -14.60
CA ALA A 172 -38.40 -14.57 -14.40
C ALA A 172 -39.40 -13.60 -15.03
N SER A 173 -40.55 -14.12 -15.46
CA SER A 173 -41.59 -13.32 -16.11
C SER A 173 -42.99 -13.89 -15.91
N TRP A 174 -43.96 -12.98 -15.76
CA TRP A 174 -45.40 -13.24 -15.82
C TRP A 174 -45.93 -13.11 -17.24
N ASN A 175 -46.64 -14.11 -17.72
CA ASN A 175 -47.25 -14.09 -19.05
C ASN A 175 -48.76 -14.35 -18.93
N SER A 176 -49.57 -13.42 -19.40
CA SER A 176 -51.02 -13.57 -19.52
C SER A 176 -51.37 -14.07 -20.92
N ILE A 177 -52.04 -15.22 -20.99
CA ILE A 177 -52.43 -15.90 -22.23
C ILE A 177 -53.88 -16.37 -22.05
N ASP A 178 -54.80 -15.90 -22.89
CA ASP A 178 -56.23 -16.29 -22.86
C ASP A 178 -56.88 -16.32 -21.45
N MET A 179 -56.56 -15.31 -20.61
CA MET A 179 -57.01 -15.16 -19.22
C MET A 179 -56.33 -16.08 -18.20
N GLU A 180 -55.41 -16.96 -18.60
CA GLU A 180 -54.51 -17.68 -17.70
C GLU A 180 -53.22 -16.88 -17.47
N GLU A 181 -52.76 -16.80 -16.23
CA GLU A 181 -51.47 -16.21 -15.88
C GLU A 181 -50.45 -17.30 -15.58
N ILE A 182 -49.33 -17.27 -16.30
CA ILE A 182 -48.27 -18.27 -16.22
C ILE A 182 -46.99 -17.59 -15.74
N TYR A 183 -46.38 -18.17 -14.70
CA TYR A 183 -45.09 -17.72 -14.20
C TYR A 183 -43.98 -18.64 -14.71
N ASN A 184 -43.02 -18.04 -15.40
CA ASN A 184 -41.91 -18.76 -16.01
C ASN A 184 -40.57 -18.27 -15.43
N ILE A 185 -39.64 -19.20 -15.21
CA ILE A 185 -38.24 -18.91 -14.90
C ILE A 185 -37.36 -19.47 -16.01
N CYS A 186 -36.53 -18.63 -16.61
CA CYS A 186 -35.50 -19.00 -17.54
C CYS A 186 -34.14 -19.04 -16.84
N VAL A 187 -33.38 -20.10 -17.09
CA VAL A 187 -32.03 -20.29 -16.56
C VAL A 187 -31.03 -20.51 -17.69
N LEU A 188 -29.91 -19.80 -17.63
CA LEU A 188 -28.74 -20.04 -18.46
C LEU A 188 -27.76 -20.91 -17.68
N CYS A 189 -27.31 -22.01 -18.27
CA CYS A 189 -26.46 -23.00 -17.62
C CYS A 189 -25.17 -23.25 -18.42
N GLN A 190 -24.06 -23.48 -17.73
CA GLN A 190 -22.77 -23.85 -18.33
C GLN A 190 -22.45 -25.31 -18.00
N PRO A 191 -22.33 -26.22 -18.99
CA PRO A 191 -21.84 -27.58 -18.73
C PRO A 191 -20.37 -27.57 -18.30
N GLU A 192 -19.99 -28.32 -17.27
CA GLU A 192 -18.60 -28.34 -16.72
C GLU A 192 -17.53 -28.72 -17.75
N ASN A 193 -17.86 -29.61 -18.70
CA ASN A 193 -16.94 -30.12 -19.72
C ASN A 193 -17.30 -29.66 -21.15
N GLY A 194 -18.29 -28.77 -21.30
CA GLY A 194 -18.77 -28.29 -22.59
C GLY A 194 -18.39 -26.84 -22.79
N ASN A 195 -17.96 -26.47 -24.00
CA ASN A 195 -17.67 -25.07 -24.33
C ASN A 195 -18.93 -24.26 -24.61
N VAL A 196 -20.09 -24.91 -24.69
CA VAL A 196 -21.31 -24.29 -25.19
C VAL A 196 -22.38 -24.19 -24.11
N PRO A 197 -22.92 -22.99 -23.86
CA PRO A 197 -23.95 -22.77 -22.84
C PRO A 197 -25.31 -23.27 -23.31
N GLY A 198 -26.14 -23.64 -22.33
CA GLY A 198 -27.50 -24.12 -22.57
C GLY A 198 -28.55 -23.29 -21.84
N ILE A 199 -29.77 -23.23 -22.40
CA ILE A 199 -30.91 -22.54 -21.77
C ILE A 199 -32.03 -23.52 -21.44
N ALA A 200 -32.61 -23.38 -20.25
CA ALA A 200 -33.82 -24.10 -19.85
C ALA A 200 -34.90 -23.14 -19.33
N ILE A 201 -36.16 -23.47 -19.61
CA ILE A 201 -37.33 -22.70 -19.16
C ILE A 201 -38.23 -23.61 -18.32
N TRP A 202 -38.56 -23.13 -17.14
CA TRP A 202 -39.40 -23.80 -16.15
C TRP A 202 -40.68 -23.01 -15.94
N GLU A 203 -41.80 -23.72 -15.96
CA GLU A 203 -43.14 -23.18 -15.74
C GLU A 203 -43.68 -23.66 -14.41
N GLU A 204 -44.30 -22.75 -13.67
CA GLU A 204 -45.01 -23.05 -12.43
C GLU A 204 -46.40 -23.60 -12.75
N MET A 205 -46.63 -24.89 -12.44
CA MET A 205 -47.89 -25.57 -12.71
C MET A 205 -48.88 -25.47 -11.54
N ASP A 206 -48.39 -25.32 -10.31
CA ASP A 206 -49.20 -25.26 -9.09
C ASP A 206 -48.49 -24.42 -8.03
N LEU A 207 -49.03 -23.21 -7.80
CA LEU A 207 -48.55 -22.23 -6.82
C LEU A 207 -48.56 -22.78 -5.39
N ILE A 208 -49.61 -23.52 -5.00
CA ILE A 208 -49.80 -23.97 -3.61
C ILE A 208 -48.84 -25.12 -3.29
N ARG A 209 -48.69 -26.04 -4.24
CA ARG A 209 -47.82 -27.23 -4.09
C ARG A 209 -46.37 -26.99 -4.51
N ASN A 210 -46.04 -25.80 -5.02
CA ASN A 210 -44.73 -25.46 -5.57
C ASN A 210 -44.28 -26.48 -6.64
N LYS A 211 -45.15 -26.77 -7.61
CA LYS A 211 -44.88 -27.78 -8.64
C LYS A 211 -44.40 -27.11 -9.91
N TRP A 212 -43.18 -27.46 -10.32
CA TRP A 212 -42.54 -26.90 -11.52
C TRP A 212 -42.33 -27.96 -12.59
N LYS A 213 -42.44 -27.55 -13.86
CA LYS A 213 -42.18 -28.43 -15.01
C LYS A 213 -41.26 -27.72 -16.01
N PRO A 214 -40.25 -28.41 -16.58
CA PRO A 214 -39.47 -27.84 -17.66
C PRO A 214 -40.32 -27.82 -18.93
N VAL A 215 -40.62 -26.63 -19.43
CA VAL A 215 -41.24 -26.42 -20.75
C VAL A 215 -40.22 -26.69 -21.84
N LEU A 216 -38.98 -26.22 -21.59
CA LEU A 216 -37.85 -26.42 -22.47
C LEU A 216 -36.68 -27.01 -21.69
N LYS A 217 -36.22 -28.20 -22.10
CA LYS A 217 -35.08 -28.88 -21.50
C LYS A 217 -33.81 -28.51 -22.26
N ASN A 218 -32.93 -27.77 -21.59
CA ASN A 218 -31.54 -27.48 -21.95
C ASN A 218 -31.24 -27.46 -23.46
N VAL A 219 -31.57 -26.36 -24.14
CA VAL A 219 -31.23 -26.14 -25.55
C VAL A 219 -29.80 -25.61 -25.65
N ASP A 220 -28.97 -26.31 -26.40
CA ASP A 220 -27.59 -25.92 -26.73
C ASP A 220 -27.59 -24.65 -27.60
N LEU A 221 -26.93 -23.58 -27.14
CA LEU A 221 -26.86 -22.32 -27.87
C LEU A 221 -25.88 -22.35 -29.05
N GLY A 222 -25.00 -23.36 -29.13
CA GLY A 222 -24.04 -23.52 -30.22
C GLY A 222 -24.70 -23.82 -31.56
N SER A 223 -25.94 -24.32 -31.56
CA SER A 223 -26.72 -24.47 -32.78
C SER A 223 -27.15 -23.12 -33.40
N PHE A 224 -27.05 -22.02 -32.65
CA PHE A 224 -27.44 -20.68 -33.09
C PHE A 224 -26.24 -19.74 -33.31
N SER A 225 -25.11 -19.95 -32.62
CA SER A 225 -23.88 -19.18 -32.81
C SER A 225 -22.66 -19.98 -32.39
N GLN A 226 -21.62 -20.04 -33.24
CA GLN A 226 -20.36 -20.73 -32.94
C GLN A 226 -19.52 -20.04 -31.85
N ASP A 227 -19.80 -18.76 -31.57
CA ASP A 227 -19.08 -17.94 -30.57
C ASP A 227 -19.93 -17.70 -29.29
N ALA A 228 -20.89 -18.58 -29.01
CA ALA A 228 -21.73 -18.47 -27.81
C ALA A 228 -20.92 -18.82 -26.55
N PHE A 229 -20.28 -17.81 -25.93
CA PHE A 229 -19.64 -17.93 -24.62
C PHE A 229 -20.57 -17.39 -23.52
N CYS A 230 -20.62 -18.06 -22.36
CA CYS A 230 -21.51 -17.69 -21.24
C CYS A 230 -21.38 -16.20 -20.84
N ASP A 231 -20.16 -15.68 -20.81
CA ASP A 231 -19.87 -14.32 -20.35
C ASP A 231 -20.36 -13.22 -21.31
N ALA A 232 -20.55 -13.56 -22.59
CA ALA A 232 -21.04 -12.65 -23.63
C ALA A 232 -22.58 -12.65 -23.75
N ILE A 233 -23.29 -13.54 -23.05
CA ILE A 233 -24.74 -13.71 -23.15
C ILE A 233 -25.46 -12.87 -22.09
N SER A 234 -26.47 -12.12 -22.55
CA SER A 234 -27.37 -11.37 -21.67
C SER A 234 -28.81 -11.90 -21.79
N LEU A 235 -29.33 -12.40 -20.66
CA LEU A 235 -30.69 -12.91 -20.52
C LEU A 235 -31.62 -11.81 -20.02
N VAL A 236 -32.70 -11.56 -20.77
CA VAL A 236 -33.70 -10.54 -20.47
C VAL A 236 -35.08 -11.18 -20.39
N ALA A 237 -35.85 -10.84 -19.37
CA ALA A 237 -37.23 -11.27 -19.21
C ALA A 237 -38.19 -10.09 -19.35
N ARG A 238 -39.32 -10.31 -20.03
CA ARG A 238 -40.37 -9.29 -20.21
C ARG A 238 -41.76 -9.92 -20.07
N ASP A 239 -42.55 -9.33 -19.17
CA ASP A 239 -43.93 -9.76 -18.94
C ASP A 239 -44.78 -9.67 -20.21
N ASN A 240 -45.62 -10.68 -20.41
CA ASN A 240 -46.46 -10.88 -21.59
C ASN A 240 -45.70 -10.98 -22.93
N PHE A 241 -44.38 -11.19 -22.88
CA PHE A 241 -43.53 -11.32 -24.05
C PHE A 241 -42.70 -12.61 -23.98
N GLY A 242 -42.05 -12.89 -22.85
CA GLY A 242 -41.23 -14.07 -22.62
C GLY A 242 -39.77 -13.71 -22.36
N PHE A 243 -38.83 -14.39 -23.02
CA PHE A 243 -37.39 -14.27 -22.75
C PHE A 243 -36.60 -13.91 -24.01
N ILE A 244 -35.55 -13.13 -23.83
CA ILE A 244 -34.65 -12.69 -24.90
C ILE A 244 -33.22 -13.02 -24.49
N CYS A 245 -32.50 -13.70 -25.37
CA CYS A 245 -31.09 -14.01 -25.23
C CYS A 245 -30.31 -13.16 -26.24
N LEU A 246 -29.57 -12.18 -25.73
CA LEU A 246 -28.77 -11.25 -26.52
C LEU A 246 -27.33 -11.77 -26.58
N MET A 247 -26.84 -12.03 -27.80
CA MET A 247 -25.45 -12.39 -28.10
C MET A 247 -24.85 -11.38 -29.09
N PRO A 248 -23.51 -11.29 -29.21
CA PRO A 248 -22.87 -10.31 -30.10
C PRO A 248 -23.24 -10.44 -31.59
N LYS A 249 -23.58 -11.65 -32.07
CA LYS A 249 -23.89 -11.92 -33.49
C LYS A 249 -25.35 -12.26 -33.76
N THR A 250 -26.08 -12.75 -32.77
CA THR A 250 -27.44 -13.28 -32.92
C THR A 250 -28.30 -12.91 -31.72
N THR A 251 -29.61 -12.84 -31.91
CA THR A 251 -30.55 -12.68 -30.78
C THR A 251 -31.67 -13.69 -30.90
N ILE A 252 -31.94 -14.36 -29.79
CA ILE A 252 -32.93 -15.44 -29.75
C ILE A 252 -34.08 -15.03 -28.85
N PHE A 253 -35.30 -15.28 -29.33
CA PHE A 253 -36.53 -14.93 -28.65
C PHE A 253 -37.33 -16.17 -28.31
N TYR A 254 -37.72 -16.28 -27.04
CA TYR A 254 -38.75 -17.19 -26.60
C TYR A 254 -40.03 -16.40 -26.39
N ASP A 255 -40.96 -16.56 -27.33
CA ASP A 255 -42.30 -15.99 -27.25
C ASP A 255 -43.21 -16.96 -26.50
N ALA A 256 -43.56 -16.60 -25.26
CA ALA A 256 -44.38 -17.44 -24.39
C ALA A 256 -45.80 -17.65 -24.95
N GLN A 257 -46.35 -16.65 -25.64
CA GLN A 257 -47.68 -16.72 -26.25
C GLN A 257 -47.68 -17.73 -27.41
N LYS A 258 -46.72 -17.62 -28.33
CA LYS A 258 -46.57 -18.60 -29.43
C LYS A 258 -46.32 -20.02 -28.92
N ALA A 259 -45.49 -20.19 -27.89
CA ALA A 259 -45.19 -21.50 -27.33
C ALA A 259 -46.44 -22.17 -26.75
N TYR A 260 -47.31 -21.41 -26.07
CA TYR A 260 -48.57 -21.89 -25.53
C TYR A 260 -49.54 -22.35 -26.64
N PHE A 261 -49.79 -21.49 -27.64
CA PHE A 261 -50.73 -21.80 -28.74
C PHE A 261 -50.28 -22.96 -29.63
N SER A 262 -48.98 -23.11 -29.85
CA SER A 262 -48.44 -24.14 -30.74
C SER A 262 -48.21 -25.50 -30.08
N GLN A 263 -48.30 -25.58 -28.74
CA GLN A 263 -47.94 -26.75 -27.92
C GLN A 263 -46.55 -27.34 -28.24
N LYS A 264 -45.70 -26.60 -28.95
CA LYS A 264 -44.32 -26.95 -29.30
C LYS A 264 -43.47 -25.71 -29.02
N PRO A 265 -42.69 -25.69 -27.93
CA PRO A 265 -41.80 -24.56 -27.68
C PRO A 265 -40.80 -24.47 -28.85
N ARG A 266 -40.80 -23.33 -29.54
CA ARG A 266 -39.83 -23.01 -30.59
C ARG A 266 -39.18 -21.67 -30.26
N TRP A 267 -37.88 -21.61 -30.47
CA TRP A 267 -37.16 -20.34 -30.53
C TRP A 267 -37.36 -19.73 -31.91
N ASP A 268 -37.80 -18.48 -31.95
CA ASP A 268 -37.66 -17.67 -33.14
C ASP A 268 -36.27 -16.99 -33.04
N SER A 269 -35.37 -17.36 -33.94
CA SER A 269 -34.05 -16.72 -34.03
C SER A 269 -34.13 -15.59 -35.03
N PHE A 270 -33.59 -14.43 -34.65
CA PHE A 270 -33.34 -13.33 -35.57
C PHE A 270 -31.83 -13.15 -35.68
N GLU A 271 -31.30 -13.31 -36.89
CA GLU A 271 -29.93 -12.92 -37.22
C GLU A 271 -29.87 -11.39 -37.32
N ALA A 272 -29.86 -10.72 -36.16
CA ALA A 272 -29.42 -9.33 -36.08
C ALA A 272 -27.91 -9.35 -35.80
N ASN A 273 -27.09 -9.16 -36.83
CA ASN A 273 -25.65 -9.03 -36.66
C ASN A 273 -25.33 -7.68 -36.02
N TRP A 274 -25.40 -7.63 -34.69
CA TRP A 274 -25.19 -6.41 -33.91
C TRP A 274 -23.83 -5.77 -34.20
N ARG A 275 -22.80 -6.56 -34.54
CA ARG A 275 -21.50 -6.03 -34.95
C ARG A 275 -21.57 -5.16 -36.20
N SER A 276 -22.31 -5.60 -37.22
CA SER A 276 -22.49 -4.81 -38.45
C SER A 276 -23.41 -3.62 -38.26
N ILE A 277 -24.33 -3.71 -37.30
CA ILE A 277 -25.37 -2.70 -37.05
C ILE A 277 -24.83 -1.55 -36.17
N LEU A 278 -24.03 -1.89 -35.17
CA LEU A 278 -23.52 -0.95 -34.18
C LEU A 278 -22.09 -0.50 -34.48
N GLU A 279 -21.48 -0.98 -35.57
CA GLU A 279 -20.05 -0.79 -35.88
C GLU A 279 -19.12 -1.23 -34.73
N ILE A 280 -19.58 -2.19 -33.90
CA ILE A 280 -18.80 -2.71 -32.78
C ILE A 280 -17.47 -3.23 -33.31
N LYS A 281 -16.39 -2.58 -32.86
CA LYS A 281 -15.02 -2.89 -33.28
C LYS A 281 -14.47 -4.14 -32.59
N ASN A 282 -14.93 -4.42 -31.37
CA ASN A 282 -14.42 -5.52 -30.57
C ASN A 282 -15.33 -6.76 -30.67
N PRO A 283 -14.82 -7.93 -31.10
CA PRO A 283 -15.63 -9.14 -31.16
C PRO A 283 -16.23 -9.58 -29.81
N ASP A 284 -15.61 -9.19 -28.70
CA ASP A 284 -15.97 -9.64 -27.35
C ASP A 284 -16.93 -8.70 -26.61
N SER A 285 -17.48 -7.69 -27.31
CA SER A 285 -18.33 -6.68 -26.66
C SER A 285 -19.61 -7.28 -26.09
N ARG A 286 -19.84 -6.99 -24.80
CA ARG A 286 -21.01 -7.46 -24.06
C ARG A 286 -22.15 -6.47 -24.14
N PHE A 287 -23.38 -6.96 -24.20
CA PHE A 287 -24.56 -6.11 -24.08
C PHE A 287 -25.09 -6.06 -22.65
N PHE A 288 -25.28 -4.87 -22.09
CA PHE A 288 -25.89 -4.66 -20.77
C PHE A 288 -27.32 -4.13 -20.92
N PRO A 289 -28.34 -5.00 -20.90
CA PRO A 289 -29.73 -4.60 -21.00
C PRO A 289 -30.17 -3.86 -19.73
N ALA A 290 -30.90 -2.77 -19.93
CA ALA A 290 -31.41 -1.89 -18.90
C ALA A 290 -32.91 -1.64 -19.18
N LEU A 291 -33.78 -2.25 -18.36
CA LEU A 291 -35.20 -2.35 -18.67
C LEU A 291 -36.02 -1.24 -18.01
N GLN A 292 -36.72 -0.43 -18.80
CA GLN A 292 -37.82 0.39 -18.29
C GLN A 292 -39.03 -0.53 -18.01
N GLN A 293 -39.54 -0.56 -16.77
CA GLN A 293 -40.83 -1.18 -16.45
C GLN A 293 -41.93 -0.13 -16.68
N SER A 294 -42.51 -0.10 -17.88
CA SER A 294 -43.75 0.64 -18.15
C SER A 294 -44.77 -0.32 -18.73
N MET A 295 -45.95 -0.39 -18.11
CA MET A 295 -47.08 -1.23 -18.55
C MET A 295 -47.87 -0.62 -19.72
N GLU A 296 -47.61 0.66 -20.08
CA GLU A 296 -48.49 1.44 -20.96
C GLU A 296 -47.84 1.88 -22.29
N GLN A 297 -46.57 1.54 -22.54
CA GLN A 297 -45.86 1.90 -23.78
C GLN A 297 -45.36 0.65 -24.51
N GLU A 298 -45.11 0.77 -25.82
CA GLU A 298 -44.43 -0.27 -26.60
C GLU A 298 -43.15 -0.70 -25.86
N PRO A 299 -42.87 -2.02 -25.77
CA PRO A 299 -41.73 -2.50 -24.98
C PRO A 299 -40.41 -2.02 -25.61
N ILE A 300 -39.81 -1.01 -24.96
CA ILE A 300 -38.45 -0.54 -25.28
C ILE A 300 -37.46 -1.21 -24.31
N ILE A 301 -36.41 -1.78 -24.87
CA ILE A 301 -35.25 -2.25 -24.11
C ILE A 301 -34.13 -1.26 -24.36
N PHE A 302 -33.72 -0.56 -23.30
CA PHE A 302 -32.50 0.22 -23.35
C PHE A 302 -31.32 -0.68 -23.02
N GLY A 303 -30.13 -0.25 -23.40
CA GLY A 303 -28.91 -0.87 -22.91
C GLY A 303 -27.68 -0.15 -23.39
N CYS A 304 -26.55 -0.63 -22.90
CA CYS A 304 -25.23 -0.13 -23.24
C CYS A 304 -24.35 -1.32 -23.60
N THR A 305 -23.47 -1.18 -24.59
CA THR A 305 -22.41 -2.17 -24.82
C THR A 305 -21.26 -1.97 -23.82
N SER A 306 -20.39 -2.96 -23.67
CA SER A 306 -19.11 -2.80 -22.93
C SER A 306 -18.23 -1.68 -23.46
N ASP A 307 -18.44 -1.27 -24.71
CA ASP A 307 -17.67 -0.21 -25.37
C ASP A 307 -18.30 1.19 -25.19
N GLY A 308 -19.44 1.29 -24.47
CA GLY A 308 -20.11 2.55 -24.18
C GLY A 308 -21.13 3.01 -25.22
N GLU A 309 -21.61 2.11 -26.09
CA GLU A 309 -22.63 2.44 -27.10
C GLU A 309 -24.03 2.25 -26.52
N PHE A 310 -24.85 3.30 -26.54
CA PHE A 310 -26.22 3.26 -26.03
C PHE A 310 -27.22 3.00 -27.14
N LEU A 311 -28.13 2.07 -26.89
CA LEU A 311 -29.17 1.70 -27.84
C LEU A 311 -30.53 1.51 -27.20
N ASP A 312 -31.57 1.76 -27.99
CA ASP A 312 -32.94 1.43 -27.69
C ASP A 312 -33.49 0.43 -28.73
N MET A 313 -33.96 -0.72 -28.24
CA MET A 313 -34.62 -1.75 -29.06
C MET A 313 -36.12 -1.66 -28.85
N LYS A 314 -36.87 -1.43 -29.93
CA LYS A 314 -38.33 -1.42 -29.92
C LYS A 314 -38.86 -2.76 -30.38
N LEU A 315 -39.68 -3.37 -29.54
CA LEU A 315 -40.29 -4.67 -29.80
C LEU A 315 -41.75 -4.49 -30.24
N THR A 316 -42.10 -4.90 -31.45
CA THR A 316 -43.49 -4.93 -31.94
C THR A 316 -44.13 -6.29 -31.65
N GLN A 317 -45.36 -6.31 -31.12
CA GLN A 317 -46.15 -7.54 -30.96
C GLN A 317 -47.23 -7.69 -32.07
N PRO A 318 -47.39 -8.87 -32.70
CA PRO A 318 -46.53 -10.06 -32.62
C PRO A 318 -45.16 -9.80 -33.26
N ILE A 319 -44.11 -10.51 -32.82
CA ILE A 319 -42.74 -10.31 -33.31
C ILE A 319 -42.69 -10.59 -34.83
N ARG A 320 -42.72 -9.52 -35.63
CA ARG A 320 -42.59 -9.55 -37.10
C ARG A 320 -41.34 -8.82 -37.58
N THR A 321 -40.91 -7.79 -36.86
CA THR A 321 -39.76 -6.94 -37.18
C THR A 321 -39.17 -6.38 -35.88
N LEU A 322 -37.84 -6.30 -35.78
CA LEU A 322 -37.13 -5.64 -34.69
C LEU A 322 -36.60 -4.30 -35.21
N THR A 323 -37.05 -3.19 -34.62
CA THR A 323 -36.55 -1.85 -34.96
C THR A 323 -35.64 -1.34 -33.85
N TYR A 324 -34.48 -0.82 -34.23
CA TYR A 324 -33.47 -0.31 -33.31
C TYR A 324 -33.05 1.10 -33.73
N SER A 325 -32.60 1.89 -32.76
CA SER A 325 -31.90 3.15 -33.02
C SER A 325 -30.65 3.25 -32.15
N LEU A 326 -29.54 3.63 -32.78
CA LEU A 326 -28.36 4.09 -32.06
C LEU A 326 -28.65 5.51 -31.59
N GLN A 327 -28.71 5.72 -30.27
CA GLN A 327 -29.08 7.01 -29.69
C GLN A 327 -27.84 7.90 -29.50
N SER A 328 -26.77 7.32 -28.96
CA SER A 328 -25.50 8.01 -28.77
C SER A 328 -24.34 7.02 -28.55
N THR A 329 -23.13 7.49 -28.85
CA THR A 329 -21.89 6.83 -28.46
C THR A 329 -21.29 7.62 -27.31
N LEU A 330 -21.07 6.98 -26.16
CA LEU A 330 -20.32 7.61 -25.09
C LEU A 330 -18.86 7.71 -25.52
N ASN A 331 -18.35 8.94 -25.67
CA ASN A 331 -16.91 9.16 -25.78
C ASN A 331 -16.28 8.94 -24.39
N LEU A 332 -16.17 7.67 -24.00
CA LEU A 332 -15.29 7.26 -22.93
C LEU A 332 -13.87 7.72 -23.30
N GLY A 333 -13.17 8.36 -22.37
CA GLY A 333 -11.99 9.20 -22.65
C GLY A 333 -10.84 8.53 -23.41
N GLN A 334 -9.88 9.37 -23.83
CA GLN A 334 -8.70 9.09 -24.68
C GLN A 334 -8.18 7.63 -24.64
N GLY A 335 -8.34 6.88 -25.73
CA GLY A 335 -7.57 5.65 -26.00
C GLY A 335 -8.34 4.33 -26.19
N ASN A 336 -9.68 4.34 -26.21
CA ASN A 336 -10.56 3.16 -26.44
C ASN A 336 -10.49 2.01 -25.40
N LEU A 337 -9.95 2.22 -24.20
CA LEU A 337 -9.79 1.13 -23.21
C LEU A 337 -10.74 1.19 -22.01
N ASP A 338 -11.45 2.29 -21.80
CA ASP A 338 -12.42 2.33 -20.71
C ASP A 338 -13.65 1.51 -21.10
N THR A 339 -13.89 0.42 -20.37
CA THR A 339 -15.03 -0.46 -20.60
C THR A 339 -16.13 -0.24 -19.58
N VAL A 340 -17.37 -0.48 -20.01
CA VAL A 340 -18.53 -0.55 -19.14
C VAL A 340 -18.62 -1.96 -18.54
N ASP A 341 -18.58 -2.03 -17.22
CA ASP A 341 -18.71 -3.29 -16.48
C ASP A 341 -20.17 -3.63 -16.15
N LYS A 342 -20.99 -2.60 -15.93
CA LYS A 342 -22.42 -2.71 -15.57
C LYS A 342 -23.18 -1.47 -16.03
N CYS A 343 -24.44 -1.68 -16.44
CA CYS A 343 -25.39 -0.62 -16.77
C CYS A 343 -26.70 -0.85 -16.00
N ILE A 344 -27.21 0.20 -15.37
CA ILE A 344 -28.42 0.17 -14.55
C ILE A 344 -29.32 1.32 -15.00
N HIS A 345 -30.55 1.00 -15.43
CA HIS A 345 -31.55 2.03 -15.74
C HIS A 345 -32.03 2.69 -14.45
N LEU A 346 -32.07 4.02 -14.44
CA LEU A 346 -32.62 4.77 -13.32
C LEU A 346 -34.05 5.21 -13.66
N GLN A 347 -34.22 6.39 -14.25
CA GLN A 347 -35.52 6.95 -14.59
C GLN A 347 -35.42 7.75 -15.90
N GLY A 348 -36.46 7.65 -16.74
CA GLY A 348 -36.50 8.33 -18.02
C GLY A 348 -35.31 7.92 -18.88
N SER A 349 -34.53 8.91 -19.33
CA SER A 349 -33.32 8.72 -20.14
C SER A 349 -32.04 8.55 -19.32
N LYS A 350 -32.09 8.37 -17.99
CA LYS A 350 -30.91 8.35 -17.13
C LYS A 350 -30.45 6.92 -16.78
N PHE A 351 -29.13 6.73 -16.78
CA PHE A 351 -28.46 5.45 -16.50
C PHE A 351 -27.34 5.65 -15.48
N LEU A 352 -27.12 4.65 -14.64
CA LEU A 352 -25.89 4.51 -13.86
C LEU A 352 -25.01 3.47 -14.53
N ILE A 353 -23.76 3.83 -14.80
CA ILE A 353 -22.78 2.95 -15.42
C ILE A 353 -21.55 2.83 -14.54
N SER A 354 -21.03 1.61 -14.43
CA SER A 354 -19.71 1.34 -13.85
C SER A 354 -18.69 1.31 -14.96
N THR A 355 -17.68 2.17 -14.87
CA THR A 355 -16.56 2.28 -15.80
C THR A 355 -15.26 1.91 -15.11
N THR A 356 -14.29 1.40 -15.87
CA THR A 356 -12.96 1.06 -15.35
C THR A 356 -12.14 2.31 -14.97
N THR A 357 -12.42 3.48 -15.56
CA THR A 357 -11.67 4.73 -15.30
C THR A 357 -12.37 5.72 -14.38
N MET A 358 -13.64 6.03 -14.67
CA MET A 358 -14.38 7.09 -13.98
C MET A 358 -15.12 6.59 -12.75
N GLY A 359 -15.11 5.27 -12.53
CA GLY A 359 -15.89 4.61 -11.50
C GLY A 359 -17.37 4.59 -11.86
N LEU A 360 -18.23 4.96 -10.92
CA LEU A 360 -19.68 5.01 -11.14
C LEU A 360 -20.10 6.39 -11.70
N VAL A 361 -20.76 6.39 -12.85
CA VAL A 361 -21.16 7.60 -13.56
C VAL A 361 -22.66 7.57 -13.83
N VAL A 362 -23.34 8.67 -13.50
CA VAL A 362 -24.75 8.88 -13.91
C VAL A 362 -24.75 9.64 -15.23
N LEU A 363 -25.38 9.04 -16.23
CA LEU A 363 -25.44 9.51 -17.61
C LEU A 363 -26.89 9.72 -18.04
N ASP A 364 -27.08 10.57 -19.04
CA ASP A 364 -28.29 10.66 -19.85
C ASP A 364 -28.11 9.85 -21.16
N MET A 365 -29.18 9.46 -21.86
CA MET A 365 -29.15 8.80 -23.19
C MET A 365 -28.41 9.60 -24.24
N THR A 366 -28.23 10.90 -24.02
CA THR A 366 -27.41 11.79 -24.85
C THR A 366 -25.90 11.59 -24.65
N GLY A 367 -25.47 10.75 -23.70
CA GLY A 367 -24.07 10.55 -23.32
C GLY A 367 -23.51 11.61 -22.37
N LYS A 368 -24.33 12.56 -21.89
CA LYS A 368 -23.89 13.60 -20.96
C LYS A 368 -23.74 13.08 -19.54
N ILE A 369 -22.57 13.28 -18.94
CA ILE A 369 -22.30 13.01 -17.52
C ILE A 369 -23.05 14.01 -16.65
N LEU A 370 -23.96 13.51 -15.83
CA LEU A 370 -24.76 14.29 -14.88
C LEU A 370 -24.09 14.32 -13.50
N SER A 371 -23.57 13.18 -13.04
CA SER A 371 -22.85 13.08 -11.77
C SER A 371 -21.86 11.91 -11.78
N THR A 372 -20.92 11.93 -10.85
CA THR A 372 -19.92 10.88 -10.64
C THR A 372 -19.92 10.48 -9.17
N ILE A 373 -20.01 9.17 -8.93
CA ILE A 373 -20.02 8.57 -7.60
C ILE A 373 -18.67 7.85 -7.41
N PRO A 374 -17.89 8.19 -6.37
CA PRO A 374 -16.60 7.58 -6.13
C PRO A 374 -16.72 6.07 -5.84
N CYS A 375 -16.28 5.24 -6.78
CA CYS A 375 -16.15 3.81 -6.62
C CYS A 375 -15.18 3.30 -7.69
N SER A 376 -14.09 2.66 -7.29
CA SER A 376 -13.05 2.20 -8.21
C SER A 376 -12.70 0.76 -7.88
N ASN A 377 -12.82 -0.14 -8.85
CA ASN A 377 -12.29 -1.50 -8.76
C ASN A 377 -10.79 -1.42 -9.11
N GLU A 378 -9.95 -1.28 -8.09
CA GLU A 378 -8.50 -1.12 -8.25
C GLU A 378 -7.79 -2.34 -7.70
N ALA A 379 -6.82 -2.88 -8.41
CA ALA A 379 -5.90 -3.90 -7.90
C ALA A 379 -4.76 -3.24 -7.12
N VAL A 380 -4.28 -3.87 -6.05
CA VAL A 380 -2.98 -3.53 -5.45
C VAL A 380 -1.94 -4.33 -6.21
N LEU A 381 -0.89 -3.69 -6.75
CA LEU A 381 0.16 -4.36 -7.51
C LEU A 381 1.47 -4.46 -6.72
N HIS A 382 1.77 -3.46 -5.91
CA HIS A 382 2.97 -3.45 -5.10
C HIS A 382 2.73 -2.80 -3.73
N SER A 383 3.36 -3.35 -2.70
CA SER A 383 3.36 -2.79 -1.35
C SER A 383 4.77 -2.90 -0.79
N SER A 384 5.15 -1.92 0.02
CA SER A 384 6.44 -1.92 0.71
C SER A 384 6.32 -1.19 2.05
N ILE A 385 7.27 -1.46 2.93
CA ILE A 385 7.48 -0.68 4.14
C ILE A 385 8.73 0.14 3.91
N SER A 386 8.62 1.44 4.15
CA SER A 386 9.74 2.37 4.05
C SER A 386 10.14 2.86 5.44
N GLY A 387 11.45 3.08 5.63
CA GLY A 387 12.01 3.53 6.90
C GLY A 387 13.07 2.60 7.50
N ASP A 388 13.58 1.61 6.75
CA ASP A 388 14.46 0.45 7.07
C ASP A 388 15.60 0.60 8.10
N ARG A 389 15.85 1.79 8.64
CA ARG A 389 16.85 2.05 9.70
C ARG A 389 16.34 2.89 10.85
N GLY A 390 15.06 3.29 10.83
CA GLY A 390 14.41 4.10 11.86
C GLY A 390 13.31 3.33 12.58
N ASN A 391 12.85 3.90 13.69
CA ASN A 391 11.73 3.38 14.46
C ASN A 391 10.37 3.68 13.82
N PHE A 392 10.30 4.68 12.92
CA PHE A 392 9.07 5.17 12.29
C PHE A 392 8.96 4.67 10.85
N MET A 393 8.08 3.71 10.64
CA MET A 393 7.85 3.13 9.33
C MET A 393 6.64 3.77 8.64
N ARG A 394 6.64 3.74 7.31
CA ARG A 394 5.46 4.04 6.50
C ARG A 394 5.11 2.85 5.61
N LEU A 395 3.84 2.53 5.56
CA LEU A 395 3.30 1.58 4.60
C LEU A 395 3.00 2.32 3.29
N LEU A 396 3.58 1.84 2.20
CA LEU A 396 3.31 2.31 0.86
C LEU A 396 2.58 1.22 0.08
N VAL A 397 1.53 1.59 -0.63
CA VAL A 397 0.72 0.68 -1.45
C VAL A 397 0.44 1.36 -2.78
N SER A 398 0.78 0.71 -3.90
CA SER A 398 0.51 1.22 -5.24
C SER A 398 -0.23 0.20 -6.10
N GLY A 399 -1.01 0.70 -7.04
CA GLY A 399 -1.74 -0.13 -7.98
C GLY A 399 -2.59 0.68 -8.93
N GLY A 400 -3.66 0.07 -9.45
CA GLY A 400 -4.58 0.73 -10.36
C GLY A 400 -5.64 -0.18 -10.97
N SER A 401 -6.36 0.32 -11.96
CA SER A 401 -7.41 -0.39 -12.71
C SER A 401 -7.02 -0.58 -14.19
N SER A 402 -7.71 -1.47 -14.89
CA SER A 402 -7.53 -1.73 -16.33
C SER A 402 -7.70 -0.49 -17.21
N GLY A 403 -8.40 0.54 -16.74
CA GLY A 403 -8.59 1.79 -17.47
C GLY A 403 -7.43 2.79 -17.37
N ASN A 404 -6.24 2.38 -16.94
CA ASN A 404 -5.11 3.28 -16.67
C ASN A 404 -5.34 4.28 -15.52
N SER A 405 -6.18 3.96 -14.53
CA SER A 405 -6.25 4.74 -13.30
C SER A 405 -5.31 4.14 -12.26
N GLY A 406 -4.35 4.91 -11.76
CA GLY A 406 -3.37 4.48 -10.76
C GLY A 406 -3.55 5.18 -9.41
N PHE A 407 -3.11 4.53 -8.34
CA PHE A 407 -3.06 5.12 -7.01
C PHE A 407 -1.76 4.79 -6.28
N LEU A 408 -1.30 5.74 -5.46
CA LEU A 408 -0.23 5.59 -4.48
C LEU A 408 -0.77 6.00 -3.11
N GLU A 409 -0.85 5.05 -2.20
CA GLU A 409 -1.26 5.24 -0.81
C GLU A 409 -0.04 5.22 0.11
N CYS A 410 0.02 6.16 1.04
CA CYS A 410 1.02 6.26 2.09
C CYS A 410 0.32 6.33 3.45
N THR A 411 0.60 5.36 4.32
CA THR A 411 0.01 5.24 5.65
C THR A 411 1.10 5.26 6.72
N PHE A 412 0.98 6.11 7.73
CA PHE A 412 2.01 6.32 8.75
C PHE A 412 1.45 6.87 10.06
N LEU A 413 2.21 6.74 11.16
CA LEU A 413 1.87 7.37 12.44
C LEU A 413 2.20 8.87 12.38
N GLY A 414 1.19 9.72 12.49
CA GLY A 414 1.35 11.16 12.39
C GLY A 414 0.37 11.92 13.25
N CYS A 415 0.36 13.22 13.06
CA CYS A 415 -0.56 14.15 13.70
C CYS A 415 -1.48 14.78 12.63
N GLU A 416 -2.80 14.63 12.78
CA GLU A 416 -3.80 15.03 11.76
C GLU A 416 -3.78 16.54 11.47
N SER A 417 -3.54 17.33 12.51
CA SER A 417 -3.46 18.78 12.43
C SER A 417 -2.22 19.22 11.65
N SER A 418 -2.43 19.96 10.56
CA SER A 418 -1.35 20.55 9.76
C SER A 418 -1.38 22.08 9.88
N PRO A 419 -0.30 22.71 10.38
CA PRO A 419 -0.26 24.16 10.53
C PRO A 419 -0.34 24.84 9.17
N HIS A 420 -1.21 25.84 9.07
CA HIS A 420 -1.37 26.61 7.84
C HIS A 420 -0.28 27.68 7.76
N LEU A 421 0.61 27.56 6.79
CA LEU A 421 1.73 28.47 6.58
C LEU A 421 1.37 29.54 5.55
N LYS A 422 1.48 30.81 5.96
CA LYS A 422 1.28 31.97 5.08
C LYS A 422 2.61 32.70 4.90
N PRO A 423 3.00 33.07 3.68
CA PRO A 423 4.21 33.84 3.46
C PRO A 423 4.06 35.21 4.13
N LEU A 424 5.13 35.69 4.77
CA LEU A 424 5.21 37.05 5.28
C LEU A 424 5.46 38.00 4.10
N THR A 425 4.41 38.31 3.34
CA THR A 425 4.49 39.26 2.21
C THR A 425 4.64 40.69 2.72
N GLY A 426 5.68 41.41 2.28
CA GLY A 426 5.76 42.87 2.45
C GLY A 426 7.14 43.54 2.41
N THR A 427 8.24 42.85 2.71
CA THR A 427 9.50 43.58 3.04
C THR A 427 10.82 42.91 2.64
N ILE A 428 10.80 41.70 2.07
CA ILE A 428 12.03 40.91 1.86
C ILE A 428 12.34 40.85 0.36
N LYS A 429 13.36 41.61 -0.08
CA LYS A 429 13.82 41.61 -1.49
C LYS A 429 14.89 40.56 -1.79
N ASN A 430 15.70 40.23 -0.78
CA ASN A 430 16.84 39.32 -0.90
C ASN A 430 16.54 37.99 -0.18
N PRO A 431 17.12 36.87 -0.62
CA PRO A 431 16.97 35.57 0.05
C PRO A 431 17.43 35.64 1.51
N VAL A 432 16.62 35.11 2.43
CA VAL A 432 16.93 35.06 3.86
C VAL A 432 17.86 33.88 4.16
N VAL A 433 18.89 34.13 4.97
CA VAL A 433 19.84 33.11 5.43
C VAL A 433 19.51 32.63 6.85
N ASP A 434 19.29 33.57 7.78
CA ASP A 434 18.89 33.27 9.16
C ASP A 434 17.92 34.31 9.71
N PHE A 435 17.23 33.97 10.80
CA PHE A 435 16.28 34.87 11.44
C PHE A 435 16.20 34.68 12.96
N TRP A 436 15.85 35.74 13.67
CA TRP A 436 15.71 35.78 15.13
C TRP A 436 14.39 36.41 15.54
N LEU A 437 13.84 35.93 16.65
CA LEU A 437 12.60 36.43 17.24
C LEU A 437 12.94 37.34 18.41
N THR A 438 12.40 38.55 18.41
CA THR A 438 12.64 39.57 19.45
C THR A 438 11.31 40.16 19.92
N LYS A 439 11.32 40.91 21.03
CA LYS A 439 10.16 41.67 21.52
C LYS A 439 9.70 42.75 20.55
N HIS A 440 10.58 43.20 19.65
CA HIS A 440 10.31 44.26 18.68
C HIS A 440 9.82 43.74 17.31
N GLY A 441 9.80 42.42 17.12
CA GLY A 441 9.46 41.74 15.86
C GLY A 441 10.54 40.72 15.47
N PHE A 442 10.48 40.24 14.23
CA PHE A 442 11.51 39.36 13.69
C PHE A 442 12.63 40.17 13.01
N TYR A 443 13.85 39.67 13.14
CA TYR A 443 15.06 40.18 12.51
C TYR A 443 15.58 39.09 11.58
N TRP A 444 16.16 39.46 10.45
CA TRP A 444 16.70 38.47 9.50
C TRP A 444 17.97 38.96 8.84
N SER A 445 18.85 38.02 8.53
CA SER A 445 20.02 38.26 7.70
C SER A 445 19.74 37.83 6.26
N ASP A 446 20.18 38.62 5.30
CA ASP A 446 20.10 38.25 3.89
C ASP A 446 21.40 37.58 3.38
N SER A 447 21.36 37.08 2.15
CA SER A 447 22.51 36.45 1.48
C SER A 447 23.74 37.36 1.32
N ASN A 448 23.58 38.68 1.49
CA ASN A 448 24.68 39.64 1.44
C ASN A 448 25.29 39.89 2.83
N GLY A 449 24.80 39.21 3.87
CA GLY A 449 25.24 39.38 5.27
C GLY A 449 24.70 40.66 5.91
N MET A 450 23.59 41.20 5.41
CA MET A 450 22.97 42.42 5.91
C MET A 450 21.88 42.08 6.91
N LEU A 451 21.83 42.78 8.05
CA LEU A 451 20.80 42.61 9.07
C LEU A 451 19.64 43.56 8.81
N HIS A 452 18.43 43.01 8.80
CA HIS A 452 17.19 43.73 8.54
C HIS A 452 16.18 43.52 9.66
N ASN A 453 15.30 44.50 9.85
CA ASN A 453 14.08 44.38 10.64
C ASN A 453 12.88 44.99 9.89
N LYS A 454 11.72 45.07 10.55
CA LYS A 454 10.50 45.66 9.97
C LYS A 454 10.64 47.13 9.52
N ASP A 455 11.56 47.87 10.13
CA ASP A 455 11.77 49.31 9.91
C ASP A 455 12.82 49.57 8.80
N GLY A 456 13.54 48.53 8.36
CA GLY A 456 14.48 48.57 7.25
C GLY A 456 15.80 47.85 7.56
N GLN A 457 16.82 48.18 6.78
CA GLN A 457 18.18 47.71 6.98
C GLN A 457 18.80 48.41 8.19
N LEU A 458 19.42 47.64 9.09
CA LEU A 458 20.01 48.16 10.33
C LEU A 458 21.52 48.40 10.22
N GLU A 459 22.27 47.46 9.65
CA GLU A 459 23.73 47.53 9.59
C GLU A 459 24.33 46.92 8.32
N ASP A 460 25.51 47.41 7.94
CA ASP A 460 26.24 47.02 6.74
C ASP A 460 27.33 45.96 7.04
N LYS A 461 27.24 44.81 6.36
CA LYS A 461 28.32 43.82 6.17
C LYS A 461 29.08 43.38 7.43
N ARG A 462 28.36 42.93 8.47
CA ARG A 462 28.96 42.27 9.64
C ARG A 462 28.33 40.89 9.84
N ASP A 463 29.18 39.92 10.16
CA ASP A 463 28.76 38.53 10.40
C ASP A 463 28.04 38.44 11.76
N VAL A 464 26.70 38.51 11.73
CA VAL A 464 25.83 38.45 12.91
C VAL A 464 25.73 37.01 13.40
N LEU A 465 26.10 36.78 14.67
CA LEU A 465 25.98 35.47 15.30
C LEU A 465 24.62 35.27 15.98
N PHE A 466 24.13 36.31 16.65
CA PHE A 466 22.89 36.20 17.43
C PHE A 466 22.24 37.57 17.62
N VAL A 467 20.91 37.62 17.62
CA VAL A 467 20.13 38.81 18.03
C VAL A 467 19.30 38.43 19.26
N ASN A 468 19.49 39.15 20.36
CA ASN A 468 18.80 38.85 21.62
C ASN A 468 17.33 39.31 21.62
N ALA A 469 16.60 38.97 22.68
CA ALA A 469 15.17 39.29 22.79
C ALA A 469 14.88 40.81 22.79
N ASP A 470 15.85 41.65 23.14
CA ASP A 470 15.74 43.11 23.14
C ASP A 470 16.23 43.74 21.81
N GLY A 471 16.59 42.93 20.81
CA GLY A 471 17.00 43.39 19.48
C GLY A 471 18.49 43.79 19.38
N ILE A 472 19.31 43.46 20.37
CA ILE A 472 20.76 43.74 20.36
C ILE A 472 21.47 42.60 19.60
N ALA A 473 22.19 42.96 18.54
CA ALA A 473 22.98 42.03 17.73
C ALA A 473 24.37 41.79 18.32
N THR A 474 24.80 40.54 18.35
CA THR A 474 26.16 40.10 18.69
C THR A 474 26.86 39.65 17.42
N PHE A 475 28.05 40.21 17.16
CA PHE A 475 28.81 39.96 15.95
C PHE A 475 29.97 38.99 16.20
N ARG A 476 30.43 38.33 15.15
CA ARG A 476 31.61 37.47 15.19
C ARG A 476 32.87 38.32 15.38
N GLU A 477 33.30 38.51 16.62
CA GLU A 477 34.54 39.18 16.97
C GLU A 477 35.37 38.32 17.95
N HIS A 478 36.70 38.52 18.00
CA HIS A 478 37.59 37.95 19.05
C HIS A 478 37.58 36.41 19.15
N GLY A 479 37.40 35.71 18.03
CA GLY A 479 37.40 34.24 18.00
C GLY A 479 36.15 33.61 18.63
N LEU A 480 35.07 34.37 18.81
CA LEU A 480 33.75 33.87 19.21
C LEU A 480 33.17 32.96 18.11
N VAL A 481 32.69 31.78 18.50
CA VAL A 481 32.16 30.78 17.57
C VAL A 481 30.65 30.64 17.71
N LEU A 482 30.13 30.64 18.94
CA LEU A 482 28.74 30.35 19.23
C LEU A 482 28.21 31.22 20.37
N VAL A 483 26.95 31.67 20.22
CA VAL A 483 26.20 32.45 21.22
C VAL A 483 24.80 31.87 21.35
N GLU A 484 24.38 31.53 22.57
CA GLU A 484 23.01 31.06 22.84
C GLU A 484 22.44 31.75 24.08
N PRO A 485 21.12 31.99 24.15
CA PRO A 485 20.47 32.56 25.32
C PRO A 485 20.31 31.53 26.43
N VAL A 486 20.30 31.99 27.69
CA VAL A 486 19.85 31.17 28.83
C VAL A 486 18.33 31.24 28.92
N VAL A 487 17.63 30.23 28.40
CA VAL A 487 16.16 30.17 28.38
C VAL A 487 15.61 30.18 29.82
N PHE A 488 14.46 30.82 30.04
CA PHE A 488 13.84 31.06 31.36
C PHE A 488 14.66 31.94 32.33
N SER A 489 15.72 32.59 31.85
CA SER A 489 16.47 33.60 32.62
C SER A 489 16.20 35.04 32.13
N LYS A 490 16.99 36.01 32.61
CA LYS A 490 16.96 37.40 32.14
C LYS A 490 17.38 37.49 30.66
N PRO A 491 16.77 38.38 29.86
CA PRO A 491 17.05 38.52 28.41
C PRO A 491 18.52 38.78 28.02
N GLU A 492 19.29 39.39 28.92
CA GLU A 492 20.71 39.76 28.71
C GLU A 492 21.68 38.60 28.98
N GLU A 493 21.19 37.49 29.54
CA GLU A 493 22.04 36.37 29.89
C GLU A 493 22.27 35.44 28.70
N LEU A 494 23.52 35.43 28.24
CA LEU A 494 23.98 34.67 27.09
C LEU A 494 25.13 33.75 27.51
N VAL A 495 25.20 32.60 26.85
CA VAL A 495 26.35 31.70 26.87
C VAL A 495 27.17 31.97 25.62
N LEU A 496 28.48 32.13 25.80
CA LEU A 496 29.45 32.50 24.78
C LEU A 496 30.52 31.41 24.71
N ILE A 497 30.76 30.85 23.52
CA ILE A 497 31.83 29.88 23.28
C ILE A 497 32.86 30.46 22.31
N LYS A 498 34.13 30.42 22.70
CA LYS A 498 35.28 30.84 21.88
C LYS A 498 35.98 29.65 21.22
N SER A 499 36.65 29.89 20.10
CA SER A 499 37.40 28.92 19.29
C SER A 499 38.50 28.18 20.05
N ASN A 500 39.03 28.79 21.12
CA ASN A 500 39.99 28.18 22.04
C ASN A 500 39.36 27.23 23.08
N GLY A 501 38.05 26.96 23.01
CA GLY A 501 37.36 26.07 23.94
C GLY A 501 36.95 26.72 25.26
N THR A 502 36.94 28.05 25.34
CA THR A 502 36.49 28.77 26.54
C THR A 502 34.99 29.07 26.47
N ILE A 503 34.26 28.72 27.54
CA ILE A 503 32.85 29.06 27.75
C ILE A 503 32.71 30.21 28.75
N THR A 504 31.81 31.16 28.49
CA THR A 504 31.56 32.32 29.36
C THR A 504 30.07 32.62 29.47
N TRP A 505 29.60 33.00 30.67
CA TRP A 505 28.21 33.42 30.91
C TRP A 505 28.13 34.94 31.14
N SER A 506 27.38 35.62 30.27
CA SER A 506 27.02 37.04 30.42
C SER A 506 25.90 37.19 31.47
N PRO A 507 25.91 38.24 32.32
CA PRO A 507 26.91 39.31 32.46
C PRO A 507 28.01 39.01 33.50
N ASN A 508 27.95 37.87 34.18
CA ASN A 508 28.79 37.55 35.35
C ASN A 508 30.28 37.32 35.04
N GLY A 509 30.66 37.12 33.78
CA GLY A 509 32.05 37.07 33.33
C GLY A 509 32.85 35.83 33.76
N ALA A 510 32.22 34.85 34.41
CA ALA A 510 32.86 33.58 34.76
C ALA A 510 33.25 32.84 33.46
N SER A 511 34.52 32.49 33.34
CA SER A 511 35.11 31.90 32.16
C SER A 511 35.77 30.57 32.52
N LEU A 512 35.34 29.49 31.87
CA LEU A 512 35.84 28.14 32.11
C LEU A 512 36.36 27.53 30.80
N ASN A 513 37.30 26.60 30.90
CA ASN A 513 37.70 25.79 29.75
C ASN A 513 36.80 24.55 29.65
N ILE A 514 36.41 24.20 28.44
CA ILE A 514 35.65 22.98 28.15
C ILE A 514 36.61 21.78 28.22
N PRO A 515 36.44 20.86 29.19
CA PRO A 515 37.33 19.71 29.35
C PRO A 515 37.38 18.86 28.07
N GLY A 516 38.58 18.59 27.55
CA GLY A 516 38.77 17.71 26.39
C GLY A 516 38.50 18.36 25.02
N PHE A 517 38.15 19.64 24.95
CA PHE A 517 37.95 20.36 23.69
C PHE A 517 39.28 20.92 23.17
N ALA A 518 39.91 20.22 22.21
CA ALA A 518 41.18 20.62 21.60
C ALA A 518 40.95 21.31 20.24
N ASN A 519 40.71 22.63 20.26
CA ASN A 519 40.49 23.49 19.08
C ASN A 519 39.27 23.17 18.19
N SER A 520 38.52 24.22 17.83
CA SER A 520 37.34 24.15 16.94
C SER A 520 37.63 23.79 15.48
N ALA A 521 38.88 23.51 15.10
CA ALA A 521 39.26 23.21 13.72
C ALA A 521 38.84 21.80 13.26
N SER A 522 38.49 20.91 14.20
CA SER A 522 38.16 19.50 13.90
C SER A 522 36.69 19.14 14.11
N ALA A 523 35.93 19.88 14.94
CA ALA A 523 34.51 19.66 15.18
C ALA A 523 33.81 20.95 15.66
N SER A 524 32.58 21.20 15.20
CA SER A 524 31.74 22.32 15.63
C SER A 524 31.00 21.97 16.93
N PRO A 525 31.13 22.74 18.02
CA PRO A 525 30.39 22.49 19.24
C PRO A 525 28.92 22.92 19.11
N TYR A 526 28.02 22.24 19.82
CA TYR A 526 26.63 22.63 19.99
C TYR A 526 26.37 22.94 21.47
N VAL A 527 25.49 23.90 21.75
CA VAL A 527 25.18 24.33 23.12
C VAL A 527 23.71 24.61 23.30
N SER A 528 23.19 24.26 24.46
CA SER A 528 21.84 24.60 24.90
C SER A 528 21.86 24.95 26.38
N SER A 529 21.13 25.99 26.78
CA SER A 529 21.16 26.48 28.15
C SER A 529 19.79 26.92 28.64
N ALA A 530 19.42 26.52 29.85
CA ALA A 530 18.19 26.93 30.49
C ALA A 530 18.35 27.11 32.01
N GLN A 531 17.53 27.97 32.60
CA GLN A 531 17.37 28.06 34.04
C GLN A 531 16.37 26.99 34.51
N VAL A 532 16.85 26.05 35.32
CA VAL A 532 16.02 24.97 35.89
C VAL A 532 15.29 25.45 37.16
N ARG A 533 14.32 24.68 37.68
CA ARG A 533 13.41 25.11 38.77
C ARG A 533 14.11 25.63 40.02
N ASN A 534 15.29 25.11 40.35
CA ASN A 534 16.08 25.54 41.51
C ASN A 534 16.88 26.83 41.28
N LYS A 535 16.57 27.59 40.22
CA LYS A 535 17.31 28.77 39.72
C LYS A 535 18.75 28.49 39.28
N VAL A 536 19.18 27.23 39.28
CA VAL A 536 20.45 26.78 38.73
C VAL A 536 20.42 26.92 37.21
N LYS A 537 21.52 27.37 36.62
CA LYS A 537 21.68 27.41 35.17
C LYS A 537 22.29 26.09 34.72
N LEU A 538 21.55 25.33 33.93
CA LEU A 538 22.08 24.15 33.26
C LEU A 538 22.49 24.54 31.84
N THR A 539 23.80 24.48 31.56
CA THR A 539 24.36 24.70 30.24
C THR A 539 25.01 23.42 29.75
N VAL A 540 24.53 22.90 28.64
CA VAL A 540 25.03 21.66 28.04
C VAL A 540 25.81 22.01 26.79
N VAL A 541 27.05 21.54 26.70
CA VAL A 541 27.87 21.62 25.49
C VAL A 541 28.12 20.20 24.99
N CYS A 542 27.98 19.95 23.70
CA CYS A 542 28.37 18.67 23.11
C CYS A 542 29.19 18.85 21.82
N TRP A 543 30.01 17.85 21.55
CA TRP A 543 30.79 17.71 20.32
C TRP A 543 31.10 16.22 20.13
N ASN A 544 31.04 15.72 18.90
CA ASN A 544 31.24 14.30 18.60
C ASN A 544 30.36 13.42 19.52
N SER A 545 30.95 12.45 20.20
CA SER A 545 30.28 11.57 21.18
C SER A 545 30.49 12.01 22.65
N THR A 546 30.82 13.29 22.89
CA THR A 546 31.14 13.82 24.23
C THR A 546 30.25 15.01 24.57
N SER A 547 29.84 15.11 25.84
CA SER A 547 29.11 16.25 26.36
C SER A 547 29.62 16.68 27.74
N VAL A 548 29.58 17.98 28.02
CA VAL A 548 29.90 18.57 29.33
C VAL A 548 28.72 19.41 29.78
N TRP A 549 28.25 19.15 31.00
CA TRP A 549 27.10 19.79 31.60
C TRP A 549 27.57 20.69 32.73
N TYR A 550 27.24 21.97 32.64
CA TYR A 550 27.56 22.97 33.64
C TYR A 550 26.33 23.32 34.46
N PHE A 551 26.42 23.13 35.78
CA PHE A 551 25.46 23.59 36.77
C PHE A 551 26.02 24.86 37.40
N ASN A 552 25.67 26.02 36.82
CA ASN A 552 26.36 27.29 37.02
C ASN A 552 27.85 27.19 36.65
N THR A 553 28.73 26.97 37.63
CA THR A 553 30.19 26.84 37.43
C THR A 553 30.70 25.41 37.60
N ASP A 554 29.93 24.54 38.24
CA ASP A 554 30.31 23.14 38.45
C ASP A 554 30.06 22.37 37.15
N SER A 555 30.97 21.48 36.77
CA SER A 555 30.90 20.76 35.50
C SER A 555 30.91 19.25 35.67
N ARG A 556 30.20 18.56 34.80
CA ARG A 556 30.17 17.10 34.70
C ARG A 556 30.38 16.65 33.26
N LEU A 557 31.31 15.73 33.05
CA LEU A 557 31.50 15.08 31.75
C LEU A 557 30.51 13.92 31.61
N VAL A 558 29.83 13.84 30.47
CA VAL A 558 28.89 12.79 30.10
C VAL A 558 29.32 12.22 28.75
N HIS A 559 29.56 10.90 28.70
CA HIS A 559 29.85 10.20 27.45
C HIS A 559 28.55 9.73 26.79
N LEU A 560 28.38 10.13 25.53
CA LEU A 560 27.20 9.82 24.74
C LEU A 560 27.39 8.46 24.05
N GLN A 561 27.28 7.38 24.82
CA GLN A 561 27.50 6.02 24.32
C GLN A 561 26.48 5.69 23.21
N GLY A 562 26.96 5.22 22.06
CA GLY A 562 26.12 4.85 20.92
C GLY A 562 25.68 6.00 20.00
N LEU A 563 26.00 7.26 20.30
CA LEU A 563 25.90 8.38 19.35
C LEU A 563 27.20 8.48 18.55
N SER A 564 27.10 8.54 17.22
CA SER A 564 28.29 8.63 16.36
C SER A 564 28.92 10.03 16.42
N GLU A 565 28.14 11.05 16.08
CA GLU A 565 28.54 12.46 16.10
C GLU A 565 27.32 13.33 16.39
N ALA A 566 27.25 13.92 17.58
CA ALA A 566 26.16 14.80 17.97
C ALA A 566 26.14 16.04 17.07
N CYS A 567 24.97 16.33 16.49
CA CYS A 567 24.73 17.45 15.58
C CYS A 567 23.76 18.51 16.14
N ASP A 568 23.11 18.25 17.28
CA ASP A 568 22.37 19.26 18.03
C ASP A 568 22.09 18.81 19.49
N CYS A 569 21.73 19.75 20.36
CA CYS A 569 21.29 19.46 21.73
C CYS A 569 20.21 20.43 22.23
N LEU A 570 19.34 19.95 23.13
CA LEU A 570 18.27 20.76 23.72
C LEU A 570 18.11 20.47 25.23
N VAL A 571 18.15 21.51 26.06
CA VAL A 571 17.73 21.46 27.46
C VAL A 571 16.24 21.78 27.54
N LYS A 572 15.41 20.74 27.69
CA LYS A 572 13.95 20.88 27.81
C LYS A 572 13.56 21.02 29.28
N VAL A 573 13.04 22.19 29.65
CA VAL A 573 12.46 22.43 30.98
C VAL A 573 10.94 22.42 30.86
N SER A 574 10.28 21.57 31.64
CA SER A 574 8.83 21.44 31.64
C SER A 574 8.25 21.44 33.06
N ASP A 575 6.92 21.44 33.19
CA ASP A 575 6.21 21.32 34.46
C ASP A 575 6.34 19.94 35.11
N ILE A 576 6.89 18.96 34.38
CA ILE A 576 7.08 17.59 34.86
C ILE A 576 8.56 17.30 35.17
N ALA A 577 9.48 17.64 34.25
CA ALA A 577 10.89 17.29 34.39
C ALA A 577 11.81 18.28 33.66
N THR A 578 13.11 18.19 33.97
CA THR A 578 14.18 18.76 33.14
C THR A 578 14.90 17.62 32.44
N LEU A 579 14.97 17.68 31.11
CA LEU A 579 15.58 16.67 30.26
C LEU A 579 16.63 17.29 29.34
N VAL A 580 17.65 16.51 29.01
CA VAL A 580 18.69 16.87 28.05
C VAL A 580 18.59 15.94 26.84
N ILE A 581 18.35 16.52 25.67
CA ILE A 581 18.11 15.78 24.43
C ILE A 581 19.30 16.01 23.50
N PHE A 582 19.78 14.92 22.90
CA PHE A 582 20.84 14.94 21.88
C PHE A 582 20.36 14.23 20.63
N ILE A 583 20.89 14.66 19.48
CA ILE A 583 20.68 14.01 18.20
C ILE A 583 22.00 13.92 17.42
N ASP A 584 22.23 12.83 16.69
CA ASP A 584 23.38 12.68 15.79
C ASP A 584 23.04 12.93 14.30
N VAL A 585 24.11 13.02 13.50
CA VAL A 585 24.07 13.15 12.04
C VAL A 585 23.33 12.01 11.32
N PHE A 586 23.08 10.89 12.01
CA PHE A 586 22.32 9.74 11.49
C PHE A 586 20.90 9.67 12.06
N GLY A 587 20.41 10.74 12.69
CA GLY A 587 19.08 10.90 13.27
C GLY A 587 18.78 9.98 14.46
N THR A 588 19.82 9.55 15.19
CA THR A 588 19.69 8.86 16.49
C THR A 588 19.45 9.90 17.57
N VAL A 589 18.38 9.74 18.34
CA VAL A 589 17.99 10.62 19.44
C VAL A 589 18.27 9.94 20.77
N GLN A 590 18.88 10.66 21.69
CA GLN A 590 19.06 10.24 23.08
C GLN A 590 18.48 11.29 24.03
N ILE A 591 17.74 10.83 25.04
CA ILE A 591 17.11 11.68 26.05
C ILE A 591 17.66 11.27 27.42
N TYR A 592 18.23 12.23 28.14
CA TYR A 592 18.81 12.05 29.46
C TYR A 592 18.06 12.85 30.53
N GLY A 593 18.06 12.34 31.76
CA GLY A 593 17.68 13.10 32.94
C GLY A 593 18.75 14.12 33.34
N GLU A 594 18.41 15.10 34.18
CA GLU A 594 19.35 16.08 34.75
C GLU A 594 20.52 15.42 35.51
N ASP A 595 20.33 14.21 36.00
CA ASP A 595 21.35 13.40 36.67
C ASP A 595 22.29 12.64 35.71
N GLY A 596 22.19 12.87 34.40
CA GLY A 596 23.04 12.22 33.39
C GLY A 596 22.66 10.77 33.09
N THR A 597 21.52 10.29 33.57
CA THR A 597 21.02 8.94 33.25
C THR A 597 20.30 8.93 31.89
N LEU A 598 20.66 7.98 31.03
CA LEU A 598 19.98 7.79 29.74
C LEU A 598 18.56 7.26 30.00
N SER A 599 17.56 8.04 29.63
CA SER A 599 16.14 7.69 29.79
C SER A 599 15.58 6.98 28.56
N LEU A 600 15.95 7.42 27.35
CA LEU A 600 15.43 6.86 26.10
C LEU A 600 16.41 7.01 24.93
N GLN A 601 16.41 6.02 24.03
CA GLN A 601 17.07 6.09 22.73
C GLN A 601 16.19 5.54 21.60
N PHE A 602 16.09 6.29 20.50
CA PHE A 602 15.41 5.86 19.28
C PHE A 602 16.06 6.49 18.04
N LYS A 603 15.80 5.94 16.85
CA LYS A 603 16.33 6.47 15.59
C LYS A 603 15.20 6.91 14.68
N ILE A 604 15.28 8.09 14.10
CA ILE A 604 14.24 8.65 13.25
C ILE A 604 14.46 8.24 11.79
N SER A 605 15.56 8.69 11.21
CA SER A 605 16.03 8.36 9.86
C SER A 605 17.48 8.80 9.69
N GLY A 606 18.13 8.48 8.57
CA GLY A 606 19.52 8.85 8.30
C GLY A 606 19.75 10.28 7.83
N HIS A 607 18.96 11.27 8.30
CA HIS A 607 19.15 12.69 7.95
C HIS A 607 19.81 13.47 9.08
N ASN A 608 20.39 14.62 8.75
CA ASN A 608 20.85 15.59 9.74
C ASN A 608 19.67 16.43 10.23
N PHE A 609 19.32 16.26 11.51
CA PHE A 609 18.19 16.91 12.16
C PHE A 609 18.67 17.96 13.16
N TYR A 610 17.82 18.93 13.43
CA TYR A 610 17.96 19.87 14.55
C TYR A 610 16.75 19.77 15.48
N LEU A 611 16.92 20.22 16.72
CA LEU A 611 15.93 20.19 17.77
C LEU A 611 15.30 21.58 17.93
N GLN A 612 13.99 21.64 18.04
CA GLN A 612 13.26 22.89 18.28
C GLN A 612 12.33 22.73 19.47
N ASP A 613 12.50 23.59 20.48
CA ASP A 613 11.63 23.61 21.64
C ASP A 613 10.22 24.14 21.30
N LEU A 614 9.21 23.60 22.00
CA LEU A 614 7.86 24.14 22.11
C LEU A 614 7.69 24.72 23.52
N PRO A 615 7.89 26.05 23.70
CA PRO A 615 7.85 26.68 25.01
C PRO A 615 6.52 26.43 25.74
N ASN A 616 6.56 26.35 27.07
CA ASN A 616 5.38 26.13 27.93
C ASN A 616 4.60 24.82 27.65
N SER A 617 5.26 23.81 27.08
CA SER A 617 4.67 22.50 26.86
C SER A 617 5.65 21.38 27.25
N ASN A 618 5.18 20.15 27.38
CA ASN A 618 6.04 18.97 27.51
C ASN A 618 6.46 18.40 26.14
N ARG A 619 6.36 19.18 25.07
CA ARG A 619 6.60 18.70 23.70
C ARG A 619 7.83 19.37 23.11
N PHE A 620 8.45 18.75 22.11
CA PHE A 620 9.47 19.38 21.28
C PHE A 620 9.39 18.83 19.86
N LEU A 621 10.03 19.53 18.92
CA LEU A 621 10.09 19.14 17.53
C LEU A 621 11.50 18.67 17.16
N ILE A 622 11.55 17.68 16.27
CA ILE A 622 12.77 17.22 15.62
C ILE A 622 12.61 17.47 14.13
N CYS A 623 13.47 18.31 13.57
CA CYS A 623 13.25 18.95 12.29
C CYS A 623 14.42 18.72 11.34
N CYS A 624 14.11 18.39 10.10
CA CYS A 624 15.04 18.52 8.97
C CYS A 624 14.29 19.15 7.80
N MET A 625 14.97 19.31 6.66
CA MET A 625 14.35 19.91 5.48
C MET A 625 13.15 19.13 4.93
N ASP A 626 13.16 17.80 5.09
CA ASP A 626 12.17 16.89 4.47
C ASP A 626 11.03 16.46 5.39
N CYS A 627 11.27 16.38 6.70
CA CYS A 627 10.29 15.89 7.66
C CYS A 627 10.45 16.53 9.04
N VAL A 628 9.34 16.59 9.76
CA VAL A 628 9.25 17.13 11.12
C VAL A 628 8.54 16.11 12.00
N PHE A 629 9.09 15.86 13.19
CA PHE A 629 8.51 14.97 14.19
C PHE A 629 8.15 15.77 15.44
N LEU A 630 6.95 15.53 15.98
CA LEU A 630 6.53 16.04 17.28
C LEU A 630 6.73 14.95 18.32
N VAL A 631 7.47 15.27 19.36
CA VAL A 631 7.72 14.34 20.48
C VAL A 631 6.98 14.84 21.70
N ASN A 632 6.04 14.04 22.20
CA ASN A 632 5.35 14.30 23.46
C ASN A 632 6.07 13.61 24.61
N ILE A 633 6.40 14.34 25.67
CA ILE A 633 7.03 13.82 26.88
C ILE A 633 5.97 13.68 27.97
N GLU A 634 5.63 12.45 28.32
CA GLU A 634 4.77 12.13 29.47
C GLU A 634 5.57 11.35 30.52
N PRO A 635 5.16 11.39 31.80
CA PRO A 635 5.91 10.72 32.88
C PRO A 635 6.16 9.22 32.64
N SER A 636 5.26 8.56 31.90
CA SER A 636 5.30 7.12 31.62
C SER A 636 5.64 6.77 30.16
N GLU A 637 5.58 7.73 29.25
CA GLU A 637 5.68 7.46 27.81
C GLU A 637 6.26 8.65 27.04
N ILE A 638 7.05 8.35 26.01
CA ILE A 638 7.51 9.34 25.02
C ILE A 638 7.00 8.89 23.67
N ALA A 639 6.10 9.68 23.08
CA ALA A 639 5.36 9.35 21.87
C ALA A 639 5.71 10.32 20.73
N PRO A 640 6.68 9.96 19.88
CA PRO A 640 6.98 10.66 18.63
C PRO A 640 5.95 10.37 17.52
N CYS A 641 5.41 11.41 16.87
CA CYS A 641 4.56 11.35 15.66
C CYS A 641 5.18 12.20 14.54
N GLU A 642 4.91 11.87 13.27
CA GLU A 642 5.25 12.75 12.16
C GLU A 642 4.25 13.92 12.01
N VAL A 643 4.74 15.14 11.77
CA VAL A 643 3.94 16.34 11.52
C VAL A 643 3.93 16.65 10.02
N ILE A 644 2.72 16.80 9.47
CA ILE A 644 2.54 17.11 8.06
C ILE A 644 2.73 18.60 7.83
N LEU A 645 3.76 18.97 7.07
CA LEU A 645 4.01 20.33 6.64
C LEU A 645 3.93 20.42 5.11
N PRO A 646 3.12 21.34 4.55
CA PRO A 646 2.95 21.46 3.10
C PRO A 646 4.21 21.95 2.38
N LEU A 647 5.20 22.47 3.11
CA LEU A 647 6.42 23.11 2.59
C LEU A 647 7.66 22.47 3.21
N ARG A 648 8.79 22.52 2.49
CA ARG A 648 10.11 22.15 3.00
C ARG A 648 10.69 23.32 3.77
N LEU A 649 11.18 23.09 4.98
CA LEU A 649 11.63 24.15 5.89
C LEU A 649 13.10 23.97 6.23
N LYS A 650 13.91 25.01 5.98
CA LYS A 650 15.31 25.06 6.42
C LYS A 650 15.42 25.19 7.93
N ARG A 651 14.59 26.05 8.50
CA ARG A 651 14.59 26.37 9.94
C ARG A 651 13.22 26.82 10.39
N MET A 652 12.89 26.61 11.66
CA MET A 652 11.69 27.16 12.28
C MET A 652 12.02 27.65 13.68
N LYS A 653 11.33 28.68 14.16
CA LYS A 653 11.37 29.14 15.54
C LYS A 653 9.96 29.38 16.03
N ILE A 654 9.75 29.07 17.31
CA ILE A 654 8.43 29.08 17.93
C ILE A 654 8.37 30.18 18.97
N THR A 655 7.32 30.99 18.89
CA THR A 655 7.01 32.03 19.88
C THR A 655 6.23 31.44 21.06
N SER A 656 6.25 32.13 22.20
CA SER A 656 5.45 31.75 23.38
C SER A 656 3.93 31.80 23.17
N CYS A 657 3.44 32.37 22.07
CA CYS A 657 2.02 32.54 21.77
C CYS A 657 1.48 31.52 20.76
N ALA A 658 2.08 30.32 20.69
CA ALA A 658 1.73 29.28 19.72
C ALA A 658 1.80 29.73 18.24
N GLN A 659 2.59 30.78 17.94
CA GLN A 659 2.92 31.12 16.56
C GLN A 659 4.30 30.58 16.20
N MET A 660 4.40 30.07 14.98
CA MET A 660 5.64 29.61 14.37
C MET A 660 6.04 30.56 13.24
N ILE A 661 7.33 30.89 13.20
CA ILE A 661 7.97 31.52 12.04
C ILE A 661 8.93 30.50 11.45
N ALA A 662 8.85 30.28 10.14
CA ALA A 662 9.64 29.28 9.45
C ALA A 662 10.31 29.84 8.19
N LEU A 663 11.53 29.42 7.92
CA LEU A 663 12.26 29.71 6.69
C LEU A 663 12.08 28.54 5.72
N GLY A 664 11.42 28.81 4.60
CA GLY A 664 11.23 27.84 3.52
C GLY A 664 12.52 27.51 2.78
N ALA A 665 12.52 26.39 2.07
CA ALA A 665 13.62 26.01 1.18
C ALA A 665 13.91 27.07 0.10
N ASP A 666 12.85 27.77 -0.34
CA ASP A 666 12.87 28.93 -1.25
C ASP A 666 13.44 30.21 -0.61
N SER A 667 13.91 30.13 0.64
CA SER A 667 14.47 31.24 1.42
C SER A 667 13.45 32.35 1.73
N VAL A 668 12.15 32.01 1.72
CA VAL A 668 11.04 32.90 2.13
C VAL A 668 10.64 32.61 3.58
N LEU A 669 10.29 33.66 4.33
CA LEU A 669 9.75 33.51 5.69
C LEU A 669 8.23 33.29 5.65
N TYR A 670 7.77 32.30 6.42
CA TYR A 670 6.38 31.92 6.60
C TYR A 670 5.98 32.06 8.06
N GLN A 671 4.71 32.39 8.30
CA GLN A 671 4.08 32.41 9.60
C GLN A 671 2.95 31.38 9.65
N GLY A 672 2.83 30.67 10.76
CA GLY A 672 1.73 29.73 11.01
C GLY A 672 1.32 29.69 12.48
N ASP A 673 0.10 29.23 12.72
CA ASP A 673 -0.41 28.90 14.06
C ASP A 673 -0.20 27.40 14.31
N ILE A 674 0.34 27.07 15.48
CA ILE A 674 0.61 25.69 15.91
C ILE A 674 -0.21 25.29 17.14
N SER A 675 -1.22 26.06 17.52
CA SER A 675 -2.06 25.81 18.70
C SER A 675 -2.69 24.41 18.68
N GLU A 676 -3.12 23.93 17.51
CA GLU A 676 -3.66 22.58 17.34
C GLU A 676 -2.59 21.49 17.57
N LEU A 677 -1.34 21.71 17.16
CA LEU A 677 -0.25 20.75 17.39
C LEU A 677 0.06 20.57 18.88
N LEU A 678 -0.27 21.56 19.73
CA LEU A 678 -0.06 21.47 21.17
C LEU A 678 -1.06 20.53 21.86
N THR A 679 -2.24 20.29 21.26
CA THR A 679 -3.30 19.46 21.84
C THR A 679 -3.54 18.15 21.09
N THR A 680 -3.08 18.04 19.84
CA THR A 680 -3.30 16.87 18.98
C THR A 680 -2.61 15.62 19.53
N SER A 681 -3.28 14.46 19.42
CA SER A 681 -2.74 13.13 19.68
C SER A 681 -2.22 12.47 18.41
N SER A 682 -1.37 11.46 18.54
CA SER A 682 -0.94 10.66 17.39
C SER A 682 -2.08 9.79 16.86
N SER A 683 -2.18 9.68 15.55
CA SER A 683 -3.12 8.78 14.86
C SER A 683 -2.48 8.21 13.59
N ILE A 684 -3.06 7.14 13.06
CA ILE A 684 -2.65 6.57 11.78
C ILE A 684 -3.24 7.45 10.67
N ILE A 685 -2.37 8.11 9.91
CA ILE A 685 -2.76 8.96 8.79
C ILE A 685 -2.59 8.20 7.49
N LYS A 686 -3.58 8.30 6.62
CA LYS A 686 -3.58 7.75 5.26
C LYS A 686 -3.69 8.85 4.22
N ARG A 687 -2.76 8.89 3.28
CA ARG A 687 -2.73 9.82 2.13
C ARG A 687 -2.76 9.03 0.83
N VAL A 688 -3.53 9.49 -0.15
CA VAL A 688 -3.65 8.82 -1.46
C VAL A 688 -3.44 9.82 -2.58
N SER A 689 -2.43 9.58 -3.42
CA SER A 689 -2.20 10.27 -4.69
C SER A 689 -2.76 9.43 -5.83
N ARG A 690 -3.42 10.05 -6.80
CA ARG A 690 -4.08 9.35 -7.92
C ARG A 690 -3.57 9.84 -9.27
N SER A 691 -3.38 8.91 -10.21
CA SER A 691 -3.18 9.17 -11.64
C SER A 691 -4.41 8.72 -12.41
N LYS A 692 -4.87 9.52 -13.36
CA LYS A 692 -6.00 9.17 -14.25
C LYS A 692 -5.57 8.57 -15.59
N SER A 693 -4.27 8.38 -15.78
CA SER A 693 -3.70 8.11 -17.11
C SER A 693 -2.72 6.93 -17.14
N HIS A 694 -2.25 6.48 -15.97
CA HIS A 694 -1.31 5.37 -15.86
C HIS A 694 -1.62 4.58 -14.58
N VAL A 695 -1.52 3.26 -14.64
CA VAL A 695 -1.47 2.35 -13.50
C VAL A 695 -0.07 2.39 -12.87
N PHE A 696 0.04 2.30 -11.54
CA PHE A 696 1.34 2.18 -10.88
C PHE A 696 1.68 0.71 -10.64
N THR A 697 2.68 0.20 -11.36
CA THR A 697 3.09 -1.21 -11.29
C THR A 697 4.05 -1.46 -10.12
N LYS A 698 4.92 -0.50 -9.80
CA LYS A 698 5.89 -0.58 -8.71
C LYS A 698 6.20 0.80 -8.14
N HIS A 699 6.77 0.84 -6.94
CA HIS A 699 7.26 2.08 -6.33
C HIS A 699 8.56 1.85 -5.57
N LEU A 700 9.31 2.93 -5.34
CA LEU A 700 10.58 2.92 -4.66
C LEU A 700 10.73 4.20 -3.81
N THR A 701 11.31 4.05 -2.62
CA THR A 701 11.80 5.17 -1.80
C THR A 701 13.31 5.09 -1.65
N LEU A 702 13.97 6.24 -1.64
CA LEU A 702 15.42 6.33 -1.39
C LEU A 702 15.68 6.77 0.04
N GLN A 703 16.80 6.32 0.62
CA GLN A 703 17.17 6.65 2.00
C GLN A 703 17.47 8.14 2.21
N ILE A 704 17.74 8.87 1.13
CA ILE A 704 18.05 10.31 1.11
C ILE A 704 16.84 11.22 1.32
N SER A 705 15.62 10.73 1.09
CA SER A 705 14.41 11.52 1.31
C SER A 705 13.25 10.66 1.77
N ARG A 706 12.57 11.12 2.83
CA ARG A 706 11.26 10.56 3.22
C ARG A 706 10.12 11.18 2.42
N ARG A 707 10.34 12.24 1.65
CA ARG A 707 9.25 13.02 1.04
C ARG A 707 8.84 12.51 -0.34
N PHE A 708 9.80 11.99 -1.10
CA PHE A 708 9.59 11.58 -2.49
C PHE A 708 9.44 10.07 -2.63
N VAL A 709 8.46 9.66 -3.42
CA VAL A 709 8.26 8.27 -3.86
C VAL A 709 8.33 8.24 -5.38
N ILE A 710 9.18 7.36 -5.91
CA ILE A 710 9.30 7.12 -7.34
C ILE A 710 8.37 5.98 -7.70
N THR A 711 7.51 6.15 -8.71
CA THR A 711 6.61 5.11 -9.21
C THR A 711 6.95 4.76 -10.65
N SER A 712 6.88 3.46 -10.96
CA SER A 712 6.78 2.97 -12.33
C SER A 712 5.33 3.05 -12.75
N ALA A 713 5.06 3.78 -13.83
CA ALA A 713 3.74 4.05 -14.33
C ALA A 713 3.59 3.49 -15.76
N LEU A 714 2.55 2.69 -15.97
CA LEU A 714 2.24 2.03 -17.23
C LEU A 714 0.86 2.50 -17.73
N ALA A 715 0.79 2.86 -19.01
CA ALA A 715 -0.47 3.04 -19.71
C ALA A 715 -0.54 2.09 -20.89
N GLU A 716 -1.68 1.44 -21.05
CA GLU A 716 -2.03 0.73 -22.28
C GLU A 716 -2.91 1.65 -23.15
N THR A 717 -2.83 1.53 -24.46
CA THR A 717 -3.73 2.17 -25.42
C THR A 717 -3.92 1.26 -26.62
N TYR A 718 -5.10 1.21 -27.23
CA TYR A 718 -5.29 0.41 -28.44
C TYR A 718 -5.09 1.25 -29.70
N ASP A 719 -4.08 0.93 -30.52
CA ASP A 719 -3.89 1.57 -31.82
C ASP A 719 -4.84 0.93 -32.84
N THR A 720 -5.90 1.67 -33.18
CA THR A 720 -6.91 1.21 -34.15
C THR A 720 -6.39 1.07 -35.57
N ARG A 721 -5.27 1.72 -35.92
CA ARG A 721 -4.69 1.61 -37.27
C ARG A 721 -3.86 0.35 -37.42
N GLN A 722 -3.20 -0.09 -36.35
CA GLN A 722 -2.36 -1.28 -36.31
C GLN A 722 -3.07 -2.49 -35.70
N GLU A 723 -4.27 -2.29 -35.16
CA GLU A 723 -5.06 -3.31 -34.46
C GLU A 723 -4.26 -4.01 -33.35
N LYS A 724 -3.48 -3.23 -32.59
CA LYS A 724 -2.61 -3.74 -31.52
C LYS A 724 -2.63 -2.85 -30.28
N SER A 725 -2.39 -3.45 -29.11
CA SER A 725 -2.10 -2.70 -27.90
C SER A 725 -0.73 -2.01 -27.98
N VAL A 726 -0.69 -0.79 -27.46
CA VAL A 726 0.49 0.07 -27.37
C VAL A 726 0.69 0.43 -25.91
N TYR A 727 1.84 0.04 -25.38
CA TYR A 727 2.26 0.30 -24.03
C TYR A 727 3.14 1.55 -23.96
N SER A 728 2.88 2.37 -22.94
CA SER A 728 3.68 3.53 -22.62
C SER A 728 4.12 3.47 -21.16
N SER A 729 5.44 3.38 -20.97
CA SER A 729 6.07 3.35 -19.65
C SER A 729 6.69 4.70 -19.29
N GLU A 730 6.59 5.06 -18.02
CA GLU A 730 7.23 6.25 -17.48
C GLU A 730 7.54 6.14 -15.99
N LEU A 731 8.46 6.97 -15.54
CA LEU A 731 8.75 7.17 -14.12
C LEU A 731 8.05 8.45 -13.67
N GLN A 732 7.34 8.38 -12.56
CA GLN A 732 6.72 9.54 -11.93
C GLN A 732 7.26 9.70 -10.51
N VAL A 733 7.50 10.93 -10.09
CA VAL A 733 7.93 11.23 -8.72
C VAL A 733 6.81 11.97 -8.01
N TYR A 734 6.41 11.45 -6.85
CA TYR A 734 5.36 11.99 -6.01
C TYR A 734 5.93 12.55 -4.72
N ASP A 735 5.57 13.80 -4.43
CA ASP A 735 5.67 14.35 -3.09
C ASP A 735 4.47 13.86 -2.29
N VAL A 736 4.69 12.85 -1.44
CA VAL A 736 3.61 12.21 -0.67
C VAL A 736 3.09 13.08 0.47
N VAL A 737 3.88 14.08 0.89
CA VAL A 737 3.46 15.04 1.93
C VAL A 737 2.54 16.09 1.31
N ALA A 738 2.89 16.62 0.13
CA ALA A 738 2.06 17.57 -0.61
C ALA A 738 0.90 16.91 -1.38
N GLY A 739 0.96 15.60 -1.61
CA GLY A 739 -0.04 14.84 -2.37
C GLY A 739 -0.04 15.16 -3.87
N LYS A 740 1.13 15.46 -4.44
CA LYS A 740 1.26 15.92 -5.83
C LYS A 740 2.41 15.22 -6.56
N MET A 741 2.24 15.02 -7.86
CA MET A 741 3.33 14.63 -8.76
C MET A 741 4.24 15.85 -9.00
N VAL A 742 5.54 15.69 -8.76
CA VAL A 742 6.54 16.74 -8.97
C VAL A 742 7.29 16.58 -10.28
N GLN A 743 7.54 15.34 -10.72
CA GLN A 743 8.31 15.06 -11.94
C GLN A 743 7.71 13.88 -12.71
N ARG A 744 7.88 13.91 -14.04
CA ARG A 744 7.53 12.83 -14.97
C ARG A 744 8.65 12.64 -16.00
N TYR A 745 9.19 11.43 -16.10
CA TYR A 745 10.19 11.04 -17.08
C TYR A 745 9.64 9.95 -18.00
N ARG A 746 9.42 10.27 -19.28
CA ARG A 746 8.83 9.35 -20.25
C ARG A 746 9.91 8.41 -20.81
N ILE A 747 9.73 7.10 -20.65
CA ILE A 747 10.64 6.08 -21.18
C ILE A 747 10.32 5.77 -22.64
N SER A 748 9.02 5.67 -22.98
CA SER A 748 8.51 5.27 -24.30
C SER A 748 9.11 6.03 -25.50
N PRO A 749 9.42 7.34 -25.44
CA PRO A 749 10.03 8.03 -26.59
C PRO A 749 11.44 7.53 -26.93
N MET A 750 12.18 7.02 -25.93
CA MET A 750 13.54 6.49 -26.12
C MET A 750 13.53 4.97 -26.30
N PHE A 751 12.59 4.28 -25.64
CA PHE A 751 12.43 2.83 -25.68
C PHE A 751 10.94 2.51 -25.96
N PRO A 752 10.49 2.56 -27.23
CA PRO A 752 9.10 2.33 -27.58
C PRO A 752 8.62 0.94 -27.15
N GLN A 753 7.42 0.86 -26.57
CA GLN A 753 6.78 -0.37 -26.08
C GLN A 753 7.52 -1.13 -24.95
N ALA A 754 8.70 -0.66 -24.53
CA ALA A 754 9.44 -1.26 -23.42
C ALA A 754 8.69 -1.07 -22.09
N LEU A 755 8.65 -2.12 -21.28
CA LEU A 755 7.99 -2.11 -19.98
C LEU A 755 9.02 -1.95 -18.86
N ILE A 756 8.73 -1.14 -17.84
CA ILE A 756 9.57 -1.14 -16.63
C ILE A 756 9.24 -2.40 -15.82
N SER A 757 10.20 -3.32 -15.73
CA SER A 757 10.03 -4.61 -15.04
C SER A 757 10.41 -4.52 -13.55
N ASP A 758 11.53 -3.85 -13.23
CA ASP A 758 11.99 -3.69 -11.85
C ASP A 758 12.64 -2.31 -11.57
N LEU A 759 12.52 -1.88 -10.31
CA LEU A 759 13.13 -0.68 -9.72
C LEU A 759 13.91 -1.11 -8.48
N THR A 760 15.19 -0.72 -8.38
CA THR A 760 15.96 -0.96 -7.15
C THR A 760 16.81 0.24 -6.77
N ALA A 761 16.82 0.57 -5.48
CA ALA A 761 17.75 1.56 -4.96
C ALA A 761 19.16 0.96 -4.91
N VAL A 762 20.19 1.79 -5.12
CA VAL A 762 21.60 1.34 -5.06
C VAL A 762 22.39 1.96 -3.91
N PRO A 763 21.87 2.02 -2.66
CA PRO A 763 22.64 2.50 -1.53
C PRO A 763 23.88 1.62 -1.31
N TYR A 764 24.99 2.27 -1.01
CA TYR A 764 26.23 1.57 -0.71
C TYR A 764 26.15 0.83 0.61
N HIS A 765 26.31 -0.49 0.55
CA HIS A 765 26.44 -1.37 1.70
C HIS A 765 27.82 -2.01 1.67
N LYS A 766 28.63 -1.72 2.70
CA LYS A 766 29.97 -2.31 2.82
C LYS A 766 29.87 -3.64 3.54
N ALA A 767 30.28 -4.71 2.87
CA ALA A 767 30.31 -6.05 3.43
C ALA A 767 31.63 -6.76 3.10
N VAL A 768 31.98 -7.79 3.87
CA VAL A 768 33.08 -8.70 3.49
C VAL A 768 32.45 -9.83 2.67
N LEU A 769 32.71 -9.85 1.37
CA LEU A 769 32.15 -10.85 0.45
C LEU A 769 33.15 -11.99 0.22
N TRP A 770 32.62 -13.21 0.19
CA TRP A 770 33.38 -14.46 -0.03
C TRP A 770 34.64 -14.64 0.84
N ASN A 771 34.75 -13.95 1.99
CA ASN A 771 35.97 -13.83 2.81
C ASN A 771 37.23 -13.42 2.01
N LYS A 772 37.05 -12.82 0.83
CA LYS A 772 38.11 -12.52 -0.14
C LYS A 772 38.11 -11.06 -0.55
N TYR A 773 36.95 -10.41 -0.58
CA TYR A 773 36.76 -9.08 -1.13
C TYR A 773 36.05 -8.16 -0.14
N MET A 774 36.58 -6.94 0.02
CA MET A 774 35.89 -5.85 0.69
C MET A 774 36.25 -4.54 0.02
N ASP A 775 35.26 -3.76 -0.38
CA ASP A 775 35.51 -2.47 -0.99
C ASP A 775 36.04 -1.46 0.04
N THR A 776 37.28 -1.02 -0.17
CA THR A 776 37.94 0.04 0.62
C THR A 776 38.15 1.32 -0.18
N LYS A 777 37.79 1.35 -1.47
CA LYS A 777 38.02 2.50 -2.36
C LYS A 777 36.87 3.51 -2.31
N THR A 778 35.68 3.07 -1.90
CA THR A 778 34.50 3.94 -1.84
C THR A 778 34.55 4.90 -0.65
N THR A 779 34.74 6.20 -0.95
CA THR A 779 34.73 7.29 0.03
C THR A 779 33.31 7.65 0.47
N PHE A 780 33.16 8.31 1.63
CA PHE A 780 31.86 8.77 2.13
C PHE A 780 31.09 9.65 1.12
N ALA A 781 31.78 10.54 0.41
CA ALA A 781 31.16 11.35 -0.65
C ALA A 781 30.55 10.49 -1.77
N LYS A 782 31.23 9.40 -2.19
CA LYS A 782 30.66 8.47 -3.17
C LYS A 782 29.44 7.73 -2.60
N GLN A 783 29.45 7.38 -1.32
CA GLN A 783 28.31 6.73 -0.67
C GLN A 783 27.06 7.61 -0.67
N LEU A 784 27.22 8.91 -0.42
CA LEU A 784 26.11 9.88 -0.52
C LEU A 784 25.56 9.96 -1.95
N VAL A 785 26.43 9.96 -2.96
CA VAL A 785 26.02 9.93 -4.37
C VAL A 785 25.23 8.67 -4.70
N PHE A 786 25.74 7.49 -4.31
CA PHE A 786 25.03 6.22 -4.52
C PHE A 786 23.69 6.15 -3.78
N ALA A 787 23.55 6.79 -2.62
CA ALA A 787 22.29 6.86 -1.89
C ALA A 787 21.20 7.65 -2.64
N LYS A 788 21.57 8.52 -3.60
CA LYS A 788 20.65 9.22 -4.51
C LYS A 788 20.29 8.42 -5.76
N CYS A 789 20.97 7.32 -6.01
CA CYS A 789 20.86 6.58 -7.26
C CYS A 789 19.85 5.42 -7.16
N PHE A 790 19.21 5.12 -8.29
CA PHE A 790 18.38 3.93 -8.46
C PHE A 790 18.48 3.38 -9.88
N LEU A 791 18.29 2.08 -10.02
CA LEU A 791 18.26 1.38 -11.29
C LEU A 791 16.83 1.10 -11.72
N VAL A 792 16.63 1.16 -13.02
CA VAL A 792 15.39 0.86 -13.72
C VAL A 792 15.72 -0.16 -14.79
N SER A 793 15.10 -1.32 -14.71
CA SER A 793 15.21 -2.36 -15.74
C SER A 793 14.03 -2.28 -16.69
N LEU A 794 14.30 -2.57 -17.95
CA LEU A 794 13.31 -2.63 -19.01
C LEU A 794 13.15 -4.08 -19.49
N SER A 795 11.90 -4.55 -19.56
CA SER A 795 11.55 -5.72 -20.35
C SER A 795 11.35 -5.30 -21.81
N LEU A 796 12.05 -5.99 -22.70
CA LEU A 796 11.98 -5.75 -24.14
C LEU A 796 10.99 -6.70 -24.84
N GLU A 797 10.20 -7.49 -24.11
CA GLU A 797 9.28 -8.49 -24.67
C GLU A 797 8.30 -7.93 -25.72
N PHE A 798 7.83 -6.69 -25.52
CA PHE A 798 6.95 -5.98 -26.45
C PHE A 798 7.65 -4.88 -27.24
N ALA A 799 8.96 -4.67 -27.01
CA ALA A 799 9.72 -3.61 -27.64
C ALA A 799 9.81 -3.81 -29.16
N GLU A 800 9.91 -2.70 -29.89
CA GLU A 800 10.05 -2.77 -31.36
C GLU A 800 11.48 -3.14 -31.80
N ASP A 801 12.47 -3.05 -30.89
CA ASP A 801 13.87 -3.37 -31.13
C ASP A 801 14.53 -4.03 -29.90
N ASP A 802 14.84 -5.32 -30.02
CA ASP A 802 15.46 -6.13 -28.96
C ASP A 802 16.95 -5.80 -28.73
N LEU A 803 17.57 -4.95 -29.56
CA LEU A 803 18.98 -4.58 -29.44
C LEU A 803 19.24 -3.36 -28.54
N GLN A 804 18.20 -2.80 -27.91
CA GLN A 804 18.29 -1.60 -27.09
C GLN A 804 18.93 -1.83 -25.72
N GLU A 805 19.37 -0.73 -25.08
CA GLU A 805 19.80 -0.77 -23.67
C GLU A 805 18.59 -1.06 -22.77
N ASN A 806 18.75 -1.93 -21.78
CA ASN A 806 17.65 -2.41 -20.93
C ASN A 806 17.90 -2.22 -19.42
N LEU A 807 19.02 -1.58 -19.06
CA LEU A 807 19.32 -1.21 -17.68
C LEU A 807 19.72 0.27 -17.60
N LEU A 808 18.93 1.05 -16.86
CA LEU A 808 19.06 2.51 -16.78
C LEU A 808 19.35 2.95 -15.35
N LEU A 809 20.33 3.83 -15.15
CA LEU A 809 20.65 4.42 -13.85
C LEU A 809 20.14 5.86 -13.78
N PHE A 810 19.37 6.17 -12.75
CA PHE A 810 18.87 7.50 -12.48
C PHE A 810 19.41 8.02 -11.15
N ILE A 811 19.50 9.35 -11.04
CA ILE A 811 19.71 10.08 -9.79
C ILE A 811 18.45 10.86 -9.45
N LEU A 812 18.08 10.85 -8.16
CA LEU A 812 17.10 11.76 -7.58
C LEU A 812 17.78 12.97 -6.95
N ASP A 813 17.35 14.16 -7.34
CA ASP A 813 17.62 15.37 -6.56
C ASP A 813 16.72 15.39 -5.32
N ASP A 814 17.33 15.30 -4.15
CA ASP A 814 16.67 15.35 -2.84
C ASP A 814 16.06 16.73 -2.56
N GLU A 815 16.44 17.78 -3.29
CA GLU A 815 15.85 19.11 -3.12
C GLU A 815 14.55 19.31 -3.91
N THR A 816 14.58 19.00 -5.20
CA THR A 816 13.48 19.29 -6.12
C THR A 816 12.55 18.10 -6.36
N GLY A 817 13.04 16.87 -6.12
CA GLY A 817 12.38 15.65 -6.57
C GLY A 817 12.54 15.38 -8.07
N GLU A 818 13.40 16.12 -8.76
CA GLU A 818 13.74 15.84 -10.16
C GLU A 818 14.59 14.57 -10.28
N ILE A 819 14.38 13.83 -11.37
CA ILE A 819 15.17 12.65 -11.70
C ILE A 819 15.91 12.85 -13.02
N GLU A 820 17.16 12.43 -13.06
CA GLU A 820 18.03 12.54 -14.23
C GLU A 820 18.61 11.16 -14.60
N LEU A 821 18.54 10.82 -15.89
CA LEU A 821 19.16 9.61 -16.44
C LEU A 821 20.68 9.82 -16.58
N GLN A 822 21.47 9.00 -15.88
CA GLN A 822 22.92 9.11 -15.83
C GLN A 822 23.65 8.08 -16.71
N LEU A 823 23.11 6.86 -16.79
CA LEU A 823 23.77 5.76 -17.51
C LEU A 823 22.73 4.86 -18.17
N LYS A 824 23.10 4.33 -19.34
CA LYS A 824 22.39 3.25 -20.02
C LYS A 824 23.36 2.10 -20.24
N THR A 825 22.94 0.90 -19.88
CA THR A 825 23.74 -0.31 -20.05
C THR A 825 22.86 -1.38 -20.70
N ARG A 826 23.45 -2.14 -21.61
CA ARG A 826 22.82 -3.30 -22.21
C ARG A 826 23.25 -4.57 -21.49
N VAL A 827 22.28 -5.39 -21.17
CA VAL A 827 22.42 -6.78 -20.75
C VAL A 827 21.74 -7.65 -21.81
N ASP A 828 22.34 -8.77 -22.20
CA ASP A 828 21.91 -9.56 -23.37
C ASP A 828 20.61 -10.35 -23.19
N PHE A 829 19.88 -10.16 -22.09
CA PHE A 829 18.60 -10.81 -21.80
C PHE A 829 17.62 -9.84 -21.12
N SER A 830 16.32 -10.12 -21.21
CA SER A 830 15.27 -9.32 -20.55
C SER A 830 15.36 -9.46 -19.03
N ILE A 831 15.52 -8.34 -18.33
CA ILE A 831 15.68 -8.31 -16.88
C ILE A 831 14.28 -8.24 -16.25
N THR A 832 14.00 -9.14 -15.30
CA THR A 832 12.75 -9.19 -14.54
C THR A 832 12.94 -8.92 -13.05
N SER A 833 14.16 -9.08 -12.54
CA SER A 833 14.50 -8.81 -11.15
C SER A 833 15.92 -8.23 -10.99
N LEU A 834 16.06 -7.24 -10.10
CA LEU A 834 17.32 -6.63 -9.72
C LEU A 834 17.60 -6.82 -8.22
N LEU A 835 18.83 -7.21 -7.89
CA LEU A 835 19.28 -7.36 -6.50
C LEU A 835 20.54 -6.52 -6.26
N ASN A 836 20.45 -5.55 -5.35
CA ASN A 836 21.62 -4.87 -4.78
C ASN A 836 22.22 -5.74 -3.66
N HIS A 837 23.34 -6.39 -3.91
CA HIS A 837 23.88 -7.42 -3.03
C HIS A 837 24.81 -6.84 -1.93
N SER A 838 25.77 -5.99 -2.31
CA SER A 838 26.67 -5.17 -1.46
C SER A 838 27.92 -4.77 -2.25
N ASN A 839 28.79 -3.91 -1.71
CA ASN A 839 30.05 -3.47 -2.32
C ASN A 839 29.91 -2.97 -3.77
N ARG A 840 28.76 -2.34 -4.08
CA ARG A 840 28.39 -1.84 -5.42
C ARG A 840 28.08 -2.93 -6.45
N ILE A 841 27.92 -4.18 -6.01
CA ILE A 841 27.61 -5.32 -6.86
C ILE A 841 26.09 -5.48 -6.96
N ILE A 842 25.64 -5.63 -8.19
CA ILE A 842 24.24 -5.70 -8.58
C ILE A 842 24.05 -6.95 -9.41
N PHE A 843 23.05 -7.76 -9.10
CA PHE A 843 22.64 -8.89 -9.93
C PHE A 843 21.42 -8.51 -10.75
N ALA A 844 21.52 -8.69 -12.06
CA ALA A 844 20.39 -8.66 -12.98
C ALA A 844 19.97 -10.09 -13.26
N ALA A 845 18.70 -10.41 -13.05
CA ALA A 845 18.12 -11.73 -13.27
C ALA A 845 16.90 -11.62 -14.21
N GLY A 846 16.79 -12.61 -15.10
CA GLY A 846 15.78 -12.71 -16.15
C GLY A 846 15.68 -14.15 -16.63
N GLU A 847 15.93 -14.37 -17.92
CA GLU A 847 16.23 -15.71 -18.46
C GLU A 847 17.61 -16.21 -18.03
N SER A 848 18.52 -15.27 -17.80
CA SER A 848 19.85 -15.53 -17.24
C SER A 848 20.08 -14.66 -16.01
N ILE A 849 21.12 -14.96 -15.24
CA ILE A 849 21.62 -14.09 -14.16
C ILE A 849 23.04 -13.63 -14.45
N GLN A 850 23.30 -12.35 -14.18
CA GLN A 850 24.62 -11.74 -14.35
C GLN A 850 24.90 -10.72 -13.25
N ALA A 851 26.12 -10.73 -12.74
CA ALA A 851 26.66 -9.74 -11.81
C ALA A 851 27.33 -8.57 -12.54
N LEU A 852 27.03 -7.35 -12.08
CA LEU A 852 27.53 -6.08 -12.56
C LEU A 852 28.10 -5.26 -11.37
N GLN A 853 29.13 -4.44 -11.60
CA GLN A 853 29.69 -3.55 -10.59
C GLN A 853 29.50 -2.07 -10.98
N LEU A 854 28.89 -1.30 -10.08
CA LEU A 854 28.67 0.13 -10.26
C LEU A 854 29.92 0.93 -9.81
N GLU A 855 30.43 1.75 -10.71
CA GLU A 855 31.57 2.63 -10.48
C GLU A 855 31.16 4.09 -10.65
N TYR A 856 31.84 4.97 -9.90
CA TYR A 856 31.64 6.43 -9.99
C TYR A 856 32.98 7.16 -9.93
N SER A 857 33.26 7.93 -10.98
CA SER A 857 34.46 8.75 -11.12
C SER A 857 34.14 10.19 -10.70
N ALA A 858 34.45 10.54 -9.45
CA ALA A 858 34.23 11.91 -8.94
C ALA A 858 35.03 12.99 -9.71
N LYS A 859 36.12 12.60 -10.39
CA LYS A 859 36.92 13.52 -11.20
C LYS A 859 36.24 13.87 -12.53
N GLU A 860 35.56 12.90 -13.12
CA GLU A 860 34.89 13.04 -14.42
C GLU A 860 33.38 13.29 -14.27
N GLY A 861 32.84 13.11 -13.06
CA GLY A 861 31.42 13.23 -12.77
C GLY A 861 30.56 12.13 -13.43
N HIS A 862 31.15 10.97 -13.78
CA HIS A 862 30.48 9.96 -14.59
C HIS A 862 30.32 8.62 -13.85
N PHE A 863 29.25 7.88 -14.21
CA PHE A 863 29.01 6.51 -13.78
C PHE A 863 29.36 5.51 -14.86
N SER A 864 29.89 4.36 -14.46
CA SER A 864 30.05 3.19 -15.32
C SER A 864 29.53 1.94 -14.63
N LEU A 865 29.06 0.98 -15.41
CA LEU A 865 28.55 -0.29 -14.91
C LEU A 865 29.27 -1.42 -15.65
N GLU A 866 30.13 -2.13 -14.93
CA GLU A 866 31.04 -3.12 -15.51
C GLU A 866 30.47 -4.53 -15.35
N LEU A 867 30.48 -5.31 -16.44
CA LEU A 867 30.10 -6.72 -16.42
C LEU A 867 31.23 -7.55 -15.81
N ILE A 868 31.03 -7.99 -14.56
CA ILE A 868 32.06 -8.72 -13.79
C ILE A 868 31.84 -10.24 -13.82
N SER A 869 30.82 -10.73 -14.52
CA SER A 869 30.55 -12.16 -14.67
C SER A 869 30.01 -12.49 -16.07
N ALA A 870 30.14 -13.75 -16.48
CA ALA A 870 29.42 -14.28 -17.64
C ALA A 870 27.96 -14.57 -17.26
N PRO A 871 26.99 -14.42 -18.18
CA PRO A 871 25.60 -14.76 -17.91
C PRO A 871 25.46 -16.28 -17.67
N LEU A 872 24.67 -16.64 -16.66
CA LEU A 872 24.29 -18.02 -16.37
C LEU A 872 22.80 -18.22 -16.70
N ASP A 873 22.49 -19.14 -17.59
CA ASP A 873 21.13 -19.51 -17.97
C ASP A 873 20.37 -20.14 -16.79
N LEU A 874 19.12 -19.70 -16.58
CA LEU A 874 18.23 -20.19 -15.52
C LEU A 874 17.19 -21.18 -16.03
N ASP A 875 17.15 -21.43 -17.35
CA ASP A 875 16.15 -22.27 -18.04
C ASP A 875 14.70 -21.86 -17.71
N GLY A 876 14.45 -20.56 -17.60
CA GLY A 876 13.13 -19.96 -17.33
C GLY A 876 13.24 -18.54 -16.79
N PHE A 877 12.10 -17.85 -16.68
CA PHE A 877 12.07 -16.47 -16.18
C PHE A 877 12.19 -16.39 -14.66
N ALA A 878 13.09 -15.53 -14.18
CA ALA A 878 13.24 -15.21 -12.77
C ALA A 878 12.08 -14.32 -12.27
N GLY A 879 11.29 -14.80 -11.31
CA GLY A 879 10.30 -13.97 -10.60
C GLY A 879 10.91 -13.13 -9.48
N SER A 880 11.98 -13.61 -8.84
CA SER A 880 12.72 -12.86 -7.81
C SER A 880 14.13 -13.43 -7.61
N CYS A 881 15.06 -12.57 -7.18
CA CYS A 881 16.41 -12.95 -6.75
C CYS A 881 16.68 -12.45 -5.33
N PHE A 882 17.31 -13.28 -4.49
CA PHE A 882 17.61 -12.94 -3.10
C PHE A 882 18.92 -13.62 -2.63
N PRO A 883 19.68 -13.01 -1.70
CA PRO A 883 20.86 -13.64 -1.15
C PRO A 883 20.51 -14.57 0.01
N PHE A 884 21.13 -15.75 0.08
CA PHE A 884 21.16 -16.53 1.32
C PHE A 884 22.21 -15.90 2.25
N SER A 885 21.77 -15.33 3.38
CA SER A 885 22.70 -14.63 4.28
C SER A 885 23.64 -15.62 5.00
N LYS A 886 24.92 -15.26 5.12
CA LYS A 886 25.92 -15.93 5.95
C LYS A 886 25.87 -15.34 7.36
N ALA A 887 26.12 -16.17 8.38
CA ALA A 887 26.42 -15.68 9.73
C ALA A 887 27.56 -14.65 9.65
N GLU A 888 27.36 -13.44 10.17
CA GLU A 888 28.43 -12.45 10.20
C GLU A 888 29.65 -13.01 10.93
N THR A 889 30.79 -13.03 10.25
CA THR A 889 32.09 -13.15 10.88
C THR A 889 32.33 -11.94 11.77
N LYS A 890 32.49 -12.20 13.07
CA LYS A 890 32.77 -11.29 14.19
C LYS A 890 33.30 -9.88 13.80
N PRO A 891 32.77 -8.81 14.39
CA PRO A 891 33.32 -7.48 14.23
C PRO A 891 34.79 -7.48 14.71
N VAL A 892 35.71 -7.09 13.83
CA VAL A 892 37.12 -6.94 14.17
C VAL A 892 37.26 -5.66 15.00
N PHE A 893 37.05 -5.78 16.30
CA PHE A 893 37.56 -4.84 17.29
C PHE A 893 38.32 -5.58 18.39
N HIS A 894 39.60 -5.23 18.46
CA HIS A 894 40.60 -5.46 19.50
C HIS A 894 41.38 -6.79 19.61
N GLU A 895 42.71 -6.57 19.54
CA GLU A 895 43.86 -7.30 20.06
C GLU A 895 44.43 -8.50 19.29
N MET A 896 45.54 -8.17 18.60
CA MET A 896 46.65 -9.05 18.29
C MET A 896 47.10 -9.83 19.54
N GLN A 897 46.63 -11.06 19.73
CA GLN A 897 47.42 -12.07 20.42
C GLN A 897 47.48 -13.38 19.63
N ARG A 898 48.73 -13.72 19.31
CA ARG A 898 49.18 -14.93 18.61
C ARG A 898 48.68 -16.18 19.32
N GLN A 899 47.90 -17.01 18.64
CA GLN A 899 48.02 -18.46 18.80
C GLN A 899 47.93 -19.18 17.45
N ASN A 900 49.07 -19.74 17.06
CA ASN A 900 49.22 -20.66 15.94
C ASN A 900 48.53 -22.00 16.26
N LYS A 901 47.35 -22.26 15.70
CA LYS A 901 46.91 -23.62 15.37
C LYS A 901 46.17 -23.59 14.03
N ARG A 902 46.69 -24.34 13.06
CA ARG A 902 46.09 -24.57 11.74
C ARG A 902 44.73 -25.25 11.92
N GLN A 903 43.66 -24.47 12.01
CA GLN A 903 42.33 -24.91 11.61
C GLN A 903 42.17 -24.55 10.13
N LYS A 904 42.00 -25.55 9.27
CA LYS A 904 41.44 -25.33 7.92
C LYS A 904 40.01 -24.84 8.15
N SER A 905 39.77 -23.54 8.05
CA SER A 905 38.42 -23.01 7.91
C SER A 905 37.88 -23.51 6.57
N ASN A 906 36.83 -24.34 6.59
CA ASN A 906 36.06 -24.61 5.38
C ASN A 906 35.48 -23.26 4.92
N GLU A 907 35.94 -22.75 3.79
CA GLU A 907 35.35 -21.59 3.12
C GLU A 907 34.00 -22.07 2.55
N GLU A 908 32.89 -21.81 3.24
CA GLU A 908 31.57 -22.04 2.65
C GLU A 908 31.31 -20.98 1.56
N PRO A 909 30.85 -21.39 0.36
CA PRO A 909 30.55 -20.46 -0.72
C PRO A 909 29.34 -19.59 -0.39
N GLU A 910 29.25 -18.43 -1.03
CA GLU A 910 28.07 -17.57 -0.92
C GLU A 910 27.01 -18.06 -1.89
N VAL A 911 25.74 -18.08 -1.47
CA VAL A 911 24.65 -18.68 -2.24
C VAL A 911 23.59 -17.62 -2.53
N LEU A 912 23.12 -17.56 -3.77
CA LEU A 912 21.96 -16.78 -4.18
C LEU A 912 20.79 -17.70 -4.48
N GLY A 913 19.58 -17.29 -4.13
CA GLY A 913 18.35 -17.93 -4.54
C GLY A 913 17.71 -17.18 -5.70
N VAL A 914 17.25 -17.92 -6.70
CA VAL A 914 16.45 -17.41 -7.80
C VAL A 914 15.15 -18.20 -7.88
N HIS A 915 14.02 -17.52 -7.84
CA HIS A 915 12.74 -18.14 -8.12
C HIS A 915 12.49 -18.15 -9.62
N SER A 916 12.50 -19.33 -10.24
CA SER A 916 12.08 -19.54 -11.63
C SER A 916 10.58 -19.86 -11.66
N LEU A 917 9.81 -19.15 -12.48
CA LEU A 917 8.38 -19.42 -12.66
C LEU A 917 8.10 -20.86 -13.14
N VAL A 918 9.06 -21.48 -13.81
CA VAL A 918 8.94 -22.84 -14.38
C VAL A 918 9.54 -23.89 -13.44
N LYS A 919 10.73 -23.62 -12.89
CA LYS A 919 11.51 -24.61 -12.13
C LYS A 919 11.40 -24.48 -10.60
N GLY A 920 10.71 -23.45 -10.09
CA GLY A 920 10.69 -23.13 -8.66
C GLY A 920 12.00 -22.50 -8.20
N ILE A 921 12.37 -22.67 -6.93
CA ILE A 921 13.61 -22.07 -6.38
C ILE A 921 14.86 -22.83 -6.85
N GLN A 922 15.83 -22.08 -7.37
CA GLN A 922 17.16 -22.53 -7.73
C GLN A 922 18.20 -21.90 -6.79
N GLU A 923 19.15 -22.71 -6.28
CA GLU A 923 20.31 -22.20 -5.53
C GLU A 923 21.52 -22.05 -6.47
N LEU A 924 22.15 -20.88 -6.40
CA LEU A 924 23.30 -20.52 -7.21
C LEU A 924 24.51 -20.26 -6.31
N GLU A 925 25.62 -20.95 -6.58
CA GLU A 925 26.89 -20.71 -5.92
C GLU A 925 27.58 -19.50 -6.57
N VAL A 926 27.95 -18.52 -5.74
CA VAL A 926 28.68 -17.31 -6.16
C VAL A 926 30.06 -17.29 -5.54
N ASN A 927 31.07 -17.11 -6.39
CA ASN A 927 32.47 -17.02 -6.01
C ASN A 927 33.15 -15.82 -6.68
N ALA A 928 34.17 -15.28 -6.04
CA ALA A 928 34.98 -14.18 -6.58
C ALA A 928 36.44 -14.55 -6.79
N GLU A 929 36.99 -14.02 -7.88
CA GLU A 929 38.41 -13.92 -8.20
C GLU A 929 38.86 -12.49 -7.88
N VAL A 930 39.98 -12.35 -7.16
CA VAL A 930 40.49 -11.06 -6.67
C VAL A 930 41.97 -10.89 -7.04
N VAL A 931 42.36 -9.65 -7.34
CA VAL A 931 43.73 -9.33 -7.78
C VAL A 931 44.70 -9.38 -6.57
N GLY A 932 45.42 -10.50 -6.44
CA GLY A 932 46.51 -10.68 -5.47
C GLY A 932 46.08 -11.21 -4.09
N ARG A 933 46.54 -12.41 -3.74
CA ARG A 933 46.49 -12.90 -2.34
C ARG A 933 47.63 -12.29 -1.54
N LEU A 934 47.37 -11.23 -0.79
CA LEU A 934 48.33 -10.77 0.23
C LEU A 934 48.52 -11.89 1.28
N LYS A 935 49.77 -12.28 1.54
CA LYS A 935 50.08 -13.32 2.53
C LYS A 935 49.52 -12.93 3.91
N ALA A 936 48.85 -13.89 4.56
CA ALA A 936 48.25 -13.82 5.90
C ALA A 936 46.97 -12.97 6.02
N GLY A 937 45.85 -13.49 5.48
CA GLY A 937 44.50 -13.16 5.97
C GLY A 937 43.97 -11.75 5.72
N VAL A 938 44.61 -10.96 4.86
CA VAL A 938 44.15 -9.61 4.50
C VAL A 938 43.24 -9.68 3.26
N LEU A 939 42.03 -9.11 3.36
CA LEU A 939 41.02 -9.00 2.31
C LEU A 939 41.54 -8.18 1.11
N SER A 940 41.23 -8.59 -0.12
CA SER A 940 41.53 -7.80 -1.31
C SER A 940 40.57 -6.62 -1.45
N SER A 941 41.09 -5.49 -1.91
CA SER A 941 40.31 -4.30 -2.26
C SER A 941 39.93 -4.22 -3.74
N GLU A 942 40.43 -5.15 -4.57
CA GLU A 942 40.17 -5.20 -6.02
C GLU A 942 39.56 -6.55 -6.42
N LEU A 943 38.38 -6.47 -7.06
CA LEU A 943 37.63 -7.59 -7.63
C LEU A 943 38.03 -7.75 -9.09
N GLU A 944 38.38 -8.97 -9.50
CA GLU A 944 38.74 -9.27 -10.90
C GLU A 944 37.53 -9.82 -11.66
N LYS A 945 36.86 -10.83 -11.09
CA LYS A 945 35.72 -11.50 -11.72
C LYS A 945 34.84 -12.18 -10.69
N VAL A 946 33.54 -12.31 -10.98
CA VAL A 946 32.58 -13.14 -10.26
C VAL A 946 32.18 -14.32 -11.14
N THR A 947 32.14 -15.50 -10.53
CA THR A 947 31.65 -16.74 -11.16
C THR A 947 30.39 -17.19 -10.47
N ILE A 948 29.35 -17.48 -11.26
CA ILE A 948 28.04 -17.95 -10.82
C ILE A 948 27.85 -19.37 -11.37
N LYS A 949 27.40 -20.32 -10.55
CA LYS A 949 27.14 -21.71 -10.96
C LYS A 949 25.86 -22.26 -10.33
N HIS A 950 25.16 -23.13 -11.04
CA HIS A 950 24.08 -23.93 -10.46
C HIS A 950 24.61 -24.87 -9.39
N ARG A 951 23.96 -24.87 -8.23
CA ARG A 951 24.19 -25.86 -7.19
C ARG A 951 23.40 -27.14 -7.49
N LEU A 952 23.92 -28.30 -7.12
CA LEU A 952 23.17 -29.55 -7.27
C LEU A 952 22.01 -29.59 -6.27
N VAL A 953 20.84 -30.09 -6.69
CA VAL A 953 19.65 -30.21 -5.82
C VAL A 953 19.94 -31.01 -4.54
N SER A 954 20.83 -32.01 -4.62
CA SER A 954 21.28 -32.79 -3.46
C SER A 954 22.08 -32.00 -2.41
N GLU A 955 22.54 -30.82 -2.78
CA GLU A 955 23.35 -29.93 -1.94
C GLU A 955 22.56 -28.70 -1.47
N TYR A 956 21.27 -28.60 -1.85
CA TYR A 956 20.42 -27.49 -1.41
C TYR A 956 20.35 -27.43 0.10
N SER A 957 20.24 -26.21 0.63
CA SER A 957 20.04 -25.98 2.04
C SER A 957 18.75 -26.66 2.53
N GLU A 958 18.74 -27.08 3.79
CA GLU A 958 17.55 -27.66 4.43
C GLU A 958 16.34 -26.74 4.30
N ALA A 959 16.55 -25.42 4.38
CA ALA A 959 15.53 -24.40 4.14
C ALA A 959 14.94 -24.48 2.72
N SER A 960 15.74 -24.76 1.70
CA SER A 960 15.29 -24.89 0.30
C SER A 960 14.69 -26.25 -0.02
N SER A 961 15.04 -27.31 0.71
CA SER A 961 14.44 -28.64 0.55
C SER A 961 12.92 -28.64 0.84
N CYS A 962 12.45 -27.77 1.73
CA CYS A 962 11.03 -27.59 2.02
C CYS A 962 10.26 -26.84 0.91
N ILE A 963 10.96 -26.30 -0.10
CA ILE A 963 10.41 -25.33 -1.06
C ILE A 963 10.61 -25.79 -2.52
N SER A 964 11.42 -26.83 -2.75
CA SER A 964 11.67 -27.38 -4.09
C SER A 964 10.40 -27.88 -4.81
N ASP A 965 9.33 -28.09 -4.07
CA ASP A 965 8.03 -28.57 -4.56
C ASP A 965 7.07 -27.43 -4.96
N LEU A 966 7.39 -26.16 -4.66
CA LEU A 966 6.60 -25.00 -5.06
C LEU A 966 6.87 -24.58 -6.52
N ARG A 967 6.60 -25.50 -7.45
CA ARG A 967 6.58 -25.21 -8.89
C ARG A 967 5.30 -24.44 -9.22
N PHE A 968 5.37 -23.53 -10.20
CA PHE A 968 4.23 -22.73 -10.66
C PHE A 968 3.65 -21.77 -9.60
N SER A 969 4.48 -21.30 -8.66
CA SER A 969 4.10 -20.20 -7.77
C SER A 969 4.10 -18.87 -8.54
N SER A 970 3.05 -18.07 -8.37
CA SER A 970 2.91 -16.76 -9.00
C SER A 970 3.78 -15.70 -8.31
N ALA A 971 4.07 -15.88 -7.01
CA ALA A 971 4.96 -15.00 -6.25
C ALA A 971 5.68 -15.80 -5.14
N VAL A 972 6.97 -15.52 -4.95
CA VAL A 972 7.79 -16.11 -3.87
C VAL A 972 8.71 -15.06 -3.28
N LYS A 973 8.77 -15.01 -1.94
CA LYS A 973 9.66 -14.14 -1.17
C LYS A 973 10.29 -14.91 -0.01
N VAL A 974 11.60 -14.72 0.18
CA VAL A 974 12.38 -15.38 1.23
C VAL A 974 13.11 -14.35 2.08
N GLY A 975 12.86 -14.37 3.38
CA GLY A 975 13.44 -13.49 4.39
C GLY A 975 14.40 -14.26 5.31
N PHE A 976 15.50 -13.60 5.64
CA PHE A 976 16.53 -14.14 6.53
C PHE A 976 16.65 -13.24 7.76
N GLU A 977 16.83 -13.84 8.95
CA GLU A 977 17.17 -13.12 10.17
C GLU A 977 18.61 -13.41 10.56
N GLU A 978 19.36 -12.34 10.80
CA GLU A 978 20.75 -12.38 11.20
C GLU A 978 20.83 -12.23 12.73
N SER A 979 21.34 -13.27 13.42
CA SER A 979 21.77 -13.15 14.82
C SER A 979 23.31 -13.13 14.89
N GLU A 980 23.88 -12.54 15.96
CA GLU A 980 25.34 -12.37 16.19
C GLU A 980 26.19 -13.65 16.06
N VAL A 981 25.56 -14.84 16.02
CA VAL A 981 26.24 -16.13 15.99
C VAL A 981 25.74 -17.06 14.87
N ASN A 982 24.52 -16.86 14.34
CA ASN A 982 23.93 -17.69 13.29
C ASN A 982 22.93 -16.89 12.44
N THR A 983 22.90 -17.14 11.14
CA THR A 983 21.81 -16.71 10.25
C THR A 983 20.94 -17.90 9.92
N THR A 984 19.63 -17.75 10.03
CA THR A 984 18.66 -18.75 9.56
C THR A 984 17.59 -18.06 8.74
N ALA A 985 17.03 -18.73 7.73
CA ALA A 985 15.82 -18.24 7.09
C ALA A 985 14.75 -18.07 8.20
N SER A 986 14.19 -16.87 8.29
CA SER A 986 13.25 -16.52 9.37
C SER A 986 11.81 -16.56 8.90
N CYS A 987 11.60 -16.28 7.61
CA CYS A 987 10.29 -16.29 6.99
C CYS A 987 10.41 -16.61 5.48
N LEU A 988 9.49 -17.40 4.97
CA LEU A 988 9.28 -17.70 3.57
C LEU A 988 7.79 -17.49 3.29
N ALA A 989 7.46 -16.88 2.17
CA ALA A 989 6.08 -16.81 1.69
C ALA A 989 6.02 -17.11 0.21
N ALA A 990 5.02 -17.89 -0.18
CA ALA A 990 4.74 -18.23 -1.57
C ALA A 990 3.24 -18.20 -1.84
N ALA A 991 2.86 -17.75 -3.02
CA ALA A 991 1.48 -17.74 -3.48
C ALA A 991 1.36 -18.46 -4.83
N ASN A 992 0.18 -19.05 -5.07
CA ASN A 992 -0.19 -19.57 -6.38
C ASN A 992 -1.25 -18.70 -7.05
N GLU A 993 -1.55 -18.98 -8.32
CA GLU A 993 -2.54 -18.25 -9.11
C GLU A 993 -3.97 -18.32 -8.54
N LYS A 994 -4.26 -19.37 -7.75
CA LYS A 994 -5.56 -19.57 -7.10
C LYS A 994 -5.70 -18.80 -5.78
N GLY A 995 -4.70 -18.02 -5.38
CA GLY A 995 -4.72 -17.21 -4.15
C GLY A 995 -4.43 -18.00 -2.86
N HIS A 996 -3.88 -19.21 -2.97
CA HIS A 996 -3.38 -19.94 -1.81
C HIS A 996 -2.04 -19.36 -1.40
N VAL A 997 -1.88 -19.03 -0.12
CA VAL A 997 -0.63 -18.49 0.42
C VAL A 997 -0.05 -19.48 1.43
N SER A 998 1.20 -19.87 1.22
CA SER A 998 1.97 -20.70 2.14
C SER A 998 3.05 -19.84 2.78
N VAL A 999 3.13 -19.88 4.11
CA VAL A 999 4.12 -19.15 4.91
C VAL A 999 4.87 -20.14 5.78
N MET A 1000 6.20 -20.12 5.73
CA MET A 1000 7.03 -20.85 6.68
C MET A 1000 7.85 -19.87 7.48
N TYR A 1001 7.94 -20.04 8.80
CA TYR A 1001 8.69 -19.13 9.64
C TYR A 1001 9.33 -19.87 10.82
N ARG A 1002 10.34 -19.26 11.43
CA ARG A 1002 11.01 -19.82 12.60
C ARG A 1002 10.45 -19.21 13.87
N THR A 1003 10.12 -20.04 14.86
CA THR A 1003 9.66 -19.53 16.17
C THR A 1003 10.86 -19.15 17.05
N PRO A 1004 10.82 -18.02 17.77
CA PRO A 1004 11.91 -17.60 18.66
C PRO A 1004 12.07 -18.47 19.92
N CYS A 1005 11.11 -19.35 20.20
CA CYS A 1005 10.94 -20.00 21.51
C CYS A 1005 11.40 -21.47 21.56
N SER A 1006 11.60 -22.15 20.44
CA SER A 1006 12.17 -23.50 20.43
C SER A 1006 13.69 -23.43 20.36
N GLY A 1007 14.36 -24.11 21.29
CA GLY A 1007 15.81 -24.34 21.19
C GLY A 1007 16.20 -25.11 19.93
N ASP A 1008 15.24 -25.83 19.33
CA ASP A 1008 15.37 -26.52 18.05
C ASP A 1008 15.06 -25.61 16.85
N LYS A 1009 15.85 -25.78 15.79
CA LYS A 1009 15.74 -25.09 14.49
C LYS A 1009 14.53 -25.56 13.66
N THR A 1010 13.39 -25.84 14.29
CA THR A 1010 12.19 -26.30 13.58
C THR A 1010 11.52 -25.14 12.86
N TYR A 1011 11.26 -25.31 11.55
CA TYR A 1011 10.43 -24.39 10.78
C TYR A 1011 8.97 -24.76 11.00
N VAL A 1012 8.16 -23.74 11.26
CA VAL A 1012 6.70 -23.87 11.31
C VAL A 1012 6.16 -23.44 9.95
N GLY A 1013 5.44 -24.34 9.28
CA GLY A 1013 4.76 -24.07 8.02
C GLY A 1013 3.26 -23.93 8.23
N ALA A 1014 2.66 -22.93 7.59
CA ALA A 1014 1.23 -22.67 7.63
C ALA A 1014 0.73 -22.26 6.25
N GLN A 1015 -0.49 -22.69 5.90
CA GLN A 1015 -1.13 -22.33 4.63
C GLN A 1015 -2.51 -21.74 4.93
N PHE A 1016 -2.92 -20.75 4.15
CA PHE A 1016 -4.28 -20.22 4.22
C PHE A 1016 -4.82 -19.91 2.83
N THR A 1017 -6.15 -19.88 2.76
CA THR A 1017 -6.95 -19.65 1.54
C THR A 1017 -8.06 -18.65 1.83
N GLY A 1018 -8.72 -18.15 0.79
CA GLY A 1018 -9.86 -17.23 0.93
C GLY A 1018 -9.55 -15.77 0.61
N LEU A 1019 -8.34 -15.47 0.13
CA LEU A 1019 -8.03 -14.20 -0.52
C LEU A 1019 -8.34 -14.29 -2.03
N CYS A 1020 -8.69 -13.15 -2.63
CA CYS A 1020 -8.71 -13.01 -4.08
C CYS A 1020 -7.31 -13.24 -4.68
N ALA A 1021 -7.21 -13.35 -6.01
CA ALA A 1021 -5.95 -13.63 -6.71
C ALA A 1021 -4.81 -12.72 -6.21
N VAL A 1022 -3.74 -13.35 -5.73
CA VAL A 1022 -2.59 -12.65 -5.14
C VAL A 1022 -1.74 -12.07 -6.27
N THR A 1023 -1.55 -10.75 -6.24
CA THR A 1023 -0.80 -9.99 -7.24
C THR A 1023 0.67 -9.81 -6.84
N GLY A 1024 0.99 -9.92 -5.55
CA GLY A 1024 2.35 -9.78 -5.06
C GLY A 1024 2.49 -10.09 -3.59
N LEU A 1025 3.71 -10.45 -3.20
CA LEU A 1025 4.14 -10.65 -1.82
C LEU A 1025 5.30 -9.70 -1.54
N GLU A 1026 5.40 -9.16 -0.33
CA GLU A 1026 6.57 -8.39 0.12
C GLU A 1026 6.93 -8.72 1.56
N LEU A 1027 8.22 -8.89 1.87
CA LEU A 1027 8.64 -9.25 3.23
C LEU A 1027 8.57 -8.04 4.15
N VAL A 1028 8.17 -8.28 5.39
CA VAL A 1028 8.20 -7.26 6.43
C VAL A 1028 9.48 -7.42 7.23
N ASN A 1029 10.51 -6.63 6.89
CA ASN A 1029 11.76 -6.61 7.64
C ASN A 1029 11.71 -5.53 8.73
N ILE A 1030 11.01 -5.82 9.83
CA ILE A 1030 11.05 -5.00 11.04
C ILE A 1030 11.88 -5.77 12.06
N LYS A 1031 13.19 -5.48 12.12
CA LYS A 1031 14.10 -6.17 13.05
C LYS A 1031 13.58 -6.05 14.49
N PRO A 1032 13.28 -7.17 15.18
CA PRO A 1032 13.06 -7.14 16.63
C PRO A 1032 14.35 -6.64 17.30
N ARG A 1033 14.25 -5.71 18.25
CA ARG A 1033 15.45 -5.18 18.92
C ARG A 1033 16.17 -6.33 19.64
N SER A 1034 17.45 -6.54 19.31
CA SER A 1034 18.28 -7.60 19.87
C SER A 1034 18.25 -7.55 21.40
N ARG A 1035 18.05 -8.71 22.04
CA ARG A 1035 18.12 -8.90 23.51
C ARG A 1035 19.57 -8.82 24.05
N SER A 1036 20.52 -8.31 23.27
CA SER A 1036 21.94 -8.25 23.60
C SER A 1036 22.20 -7.20 24.69
N GLY A 1037 22.26 -7.64 25.94
CA GLY A 1037 23.05 -7.04 27.03
C GLY A 1037 22.59 -5.69 27.62
N ASP A 1038 21.98 -4.79 26.86
CA ASP A 1038 21.59 -3.46 27.33
C ASP A 1038 20.25 -3.51 28.07
N ARG A 1039 20.28 -4.06 29.29
CA ARG A 1039 19.15 -4.06 30.25
C ARG A 1039 18.73 -2.66 30.73
N LEU A 1040 19.31 -1.57 30.23
CA LEU A 1040 19.24 -0.25 30.88
C LEU A 1040 18.45 0.87 30.16
N SER A 1041 17.86 0.69 28.98
CA SER A 1041 17.50 1.88 28.15
C SER A 1041 16.09 1.99 27.52
N ASN A 1042 15.03 1.28 27.98
CA ASN A 1042 13.75 1.28 27.21
C ASN A 1042 12.44 1.42 28.03
N VAL A 1043 12.41 2.19 29.11
CA VAL A 1043 11.17 2.32 29.93
C VAL A 1043 10.07 3.20 29.27
N GLY A 1044 10.38 4.02 28.25
CA GLY A 1044 9.48 5.06 27.74
C GLY A 1044 8.79 4.88 26.37
N TYR A 1045 9.26 4.00 25.47
CA TYR A 1045 8.63 3.80 24.14
C TYR A 1045 7.76 2.53 24.20
N LYS A 1046 6.54 2.62 24.75
CA LYS A 1046 5.83 1.44 25.29
C LYS A 1046 4.52 1.04 24.61
N ALA A 1047 3.70 1.89 24.01
CA ALA A 1047 2.41 1.39 23.50
C ALA A 1047 2.55 0.36 22.35
N TYR A 1048 3.60 0.54 21.57
CA TYR A 1048 3.57 0.27 20.14
C TYR A 1048 4.72 -0.70 19.79
N ALA A 1049 5.91 -0.45 20.37
CA ALA A 1049 6.96 -1.47 20.50
C ALA A 1049 6.52 -2.73 21.29
N LYS A 1050 5.62 -2.59 22.28
CA LYS A 1050 5.05 -3.77 22.97
C LYS A 1050 4.25 -4.68 22.04
N LEU A 1051 3.68 -4.15 20.97
CA LEU A 1051 3.00 -4.99 19.97
C LEU A 1051 3.99 -5.86 19.21
N ARG A 1052 5.25 -5.41 19.03
CA ARG A 1052 6.33 -6.23 18.44
C ARG A 1052 6.83 -7.34 19.37
N ASP A 1053 6.55 -7.24 20.67
CA ASP A 1053 6.76 -8.34 21.62
C ASP A 1053 5.63 -9.39 21.59
N LYS A 1054 4.45 -9.00 21.08
CA LYS A 1054 3.25 -9.85 20.95
C LYS A 1054 3.07 -10.46 19.57
N PHE A 1055 3.47 -9.73 18.53
CA PHE A 1055 3.31 -10.09 17.13
C PHE A 1055 4.63 -9.89 16.38
N MET A 1056 5.01 -10.88 15.59
CA MET A 1056 6.11 -10.80 14.63
C MET A 1056 5.52 -10.69 13.22
N PRO A 1057 5.61 -9.51 12.56
CA PRO A 1057 5.15 -9.35 11.19
C PRO A 1057 6.05 -10.13 10.23
N LEU A 1058 5.45 -10.77 9.24
CA LEU A 1058 6.12 -11.70 8.33
C LEU A 1058 6.12 -11.19 6.89
N VAL A 1059 4.92 -11.02 6.31
CA VAL A 1059 4.74 -10.73 4.88
C VAL A 1059 3.50 -9.87 4.63
N LEU A 1060 3.59 -9.01 3.63
CA LEU A 1060 2.46 -8.29 3.02
C LEU A 1060 1.92 -9.09 1.84
N VAL A 1061 0.60 -9.23 1.76
CA VAL A 1061 -0.10 -9.92 0.67
C VAL A 1061 -0.99 -8.91 -0.07
N ASN A 1062 -0.74 -8.75 -1.36
CA ASN A 1062 -1.49 -7.87 -2.25
C ASN A 1062 -2.47 -8.67 -3.09
N THR A 1063 -3.66 -8.12 -3.34
CA THR A 1063 -4.71 -8.82 -4.09
C THR A 1063 -5.25 -8.00 -5.26
N SER A 1064 -5.77 -8.72 -6.26
CA SER A 1064 -6.32 -8.16 -7.50
C SER A 1064 -7.61 -7.35 -7.29
N ASP A 1065 -8.29 -7.53 -6.17
CA ASP A 1065 -9.51 -6.81 -5.79
C ASP A 1065 -9.24 -5.56 -4.92
N GLY A 1066 -7.97 -5.22 -4.70
CA GLY A 1066 -7.56 -3.99 -4.03
C GLY A 1066 -7.24 -4.13 -2.55
N GLY A 1067 -7.21 -5.35 -2.04
CA GLY A 1067 -6.81 -5.68 -0.68
C GLY A 1067 -5.30 -5.65 -0.47
N CYS A 1068 -4.88 -5.28 0.74
CA CYS A 1068 -3.52 -5.43 1.23
C CYS A 1068 -3.59 -5.96 2.66
N TYR A 1069 -2.94 -7.10 2.91
CA TYR A 1069 -3.02 -7.81 4.19
C TYR A 1069 -1.62 -7.97 4.80
N LEU A 1070 -1.52 -7.86 6.11
CA LEU A 1070 -0.34 -8.22 6.89
C LEU A 1070 -0.53 -9.61 7.46
N VAL A 1071 0.41 -10.52 7.20
CA VAL A 1071 0.50 -11.80 7.90
C VAL A 1071 1.53 -11.67 9.01
N SER A 1072 1.14 -12.04 10.23
CA SER A 1072 1.98 -12.02 11.42
C SER A 1072 1.86 -13.34 12.18
N THR A 1073 2.84 -13.67 13.01
CA THR A 1073 2.71 -14.74 14.01
C THR A 1073 2.66 -14.15 15.42
N ILE A 1074 1.94 -14.79 16.33
CA ILE A 1074 1.84 -14.42 17.75
C ILE A 1074 3.03 -15.03 18.50
N THR A 1075 3.78 -14.18 19.18
CA THR A 1075 4.99 -14.55 19.92
C THR A 1075 4.76 -14.75 21.41
N SER A 1076 3.58 -14.36 21.93
CA SER A 1076 3.22 -14.47 23.34
C SER A 1076 2.12 -15.51 23.57
N LYS A 1077 2.36 -16.48 24.47
CA LYS A 1077 1.38 -17.52 24.83
C LYS A 1077 0.09 -16.93 25.42
N GLU A 1078 0.21 -15.87 26.20
CA GLU A 1078 -0.95 -15.16 26.76
C GLU A 1078 -1.82 -14.56 25.65
N THR A 1079 -1.18 -13.94 24.65
CA THR A 1079 -1.88 -13.36 23.50
C THR A 1079 -2.51 -14.45 22.64
N LEU A 1080 -1.83 -15.58 22.41
CA LEU A 1080 -2.39 -16.71 21.67
C LEU A 1080 -3.65 -17.26 22.34
N ASN A 1081 -3.62 -17.46 23.67
CA ASN A 1081 -4.79 -17.91 24.42
C ASN A 1081 -5.96 -16.93 24.30
N GLN A 1082 -5.71 -15.61 24.33
CA GLN A 1082 -6.76 -14.59 24.14
C GLN A 1082 -7.41 -14.66 22.76
N PHE A 1083 -6.63 -14.98 21.71
CA PHE A 1083 -7.16 -15.20 20.38
C PHE A 1083 -8.00 -16.48 20.33
N ILE A 1084 -7.51 -17.59 20.89
CA ILE A 1084 -8.25 -18.86 20.94
C ILE A 1084 -9.57 -18.69 21.69
N GLU A 1085 -9.57 -18.07 22.88
CA GLU A 1085 -10.76 -17.86 23.71
C GLU A 1085 -11.85 -17.01 23.04
N ARG A 1086 -11.46 -16.11 22.11
CA ARG A 1086 -12.37 -15.21 21.39
C ARG A 1086 -12.71 -15.67 19.98
N SER A 1087 -12.11 -16.76 19.51
CA SER A 1087 -12.42 -17.36 18.22
C SER A 1087 -13.77 -18.07 18.27
N VAL A 1088 -14.67 -17.76 17.32
CA VAL A 1088 -16.00 -18.38 17.25
C VAL A 1088 -16.00 -19.62 16.34
N GLU A 1089 -15.08 -19.70 15.37
CA GLU A 1089 -14.92 -20.83 14.44
C GLU A 1089 -13.44 -20.95 14.00
N ASN A 1090 -12.79 -22.09 14.24
CA ASN A 1090 -11.48 -22.41 13.71
C ASN A 1090 -11.64 -22.98 12.29
N LEU A 1091 -11.30 -22.18 11.26
CA LEU A 1091 -11.11 -22.67 9.90
C LEU A 1091 -9.76 -23.39 9.84
N VAL A 1092 -9.73 -24.65 10.27
CA VAL A 1092 -8.56 -25.53 10.08
C VAL A 1092 -8.62 -26.05 8.64
N ALA A 1093 -7.77 -25.52 7.77
CA ALA A 1093 -7.54 -26.13 6.47
C ALA A 1093 -6.59 -27.32 6.66
N GLU A 1094 -7.12 -28.54 6.73
CA GLU A 1094 -6.32 -29.75 6.53
C GLU A 1094 -5.81 -29.71 5.09
N HIS A 1095 -4.50 -29.55 4.85
CA HIS A 1095 -3.72 -30.18 3.76
C HIS A 1095 -2.25 -29.72 3.79
N LEU A 1096 -1.35 -30.66 3.51
CA LEU A 1096 0.11 -30.72 3.71
C LEU A 1096 0.54 -31.17 5.11
N ASN A 1097 1.62 -31.98 5.18
CA ASN A 1097 2.19 -32.68 6.35
C ASN A 1097 2.69 -31.76 7.48
N CYS A 1098 1.94 -30.74 7.88
CA CYS A 1098 2.24 -29.83 8.96
C CYS A 1098 1.26 -30.08 10.12
N GLU A 1099 1.75 -29.99 11.36
CA GLU A 1099 0.92 -30.08 12.57
C GLU A 1099 -0.19 -29.01 12.56
N GLU A 1100 -1.31 -29.29 13.24
CA GLU A 1100 -2.47 -28.38 13.33
C GLU A 1100 -2.02 -26.94 13.65
N THR A 1101 -2.31 -26.00 12.74
CA THR A 1101 -1.91 -24.59 12.88
C THR A 1101 -3.14 -23.70 13.06
N HIS A 1102 -3.11 -22.82 14.07
CA HIS A 1102 -4.18 -21.83 14.27
C HIS A 1102 -4.06 -20.68 13.26
N VAL A 1103 -5.08 -20.47 12.42
CA VAL A 1103 -5.13 -19.34 11.48
C VAL A 1103 -6.26 -18.39 11.87
N PHE A 1104 -5.91 -17.19 12.35
CA PHE A 1104 -6.85 -16.13 12.69
C PHE A 1104 -7.01 -15.17 11.51
N GLY A 1105 -8.18 -15.20 10.87
CA GLY A 1105 -8.50 -14.36 9.71
C GLY A 1105 -8.70 -12.87 10.05
N ALA A 1106 -8.76 -12.04 9.02
CA ALA A 1106 -8.90 -10.57 9.15
C ALA A 1106 -10.16 -10.08 9.86
N ASN A 1107 -11.20 -10.92 9.93
CA ASN A 1107 -12.45 -10.62 10.64
C ASN A 1107 -12.35 -10.89 12.16
N HIS A 1108 -11.25 -11.47 12.65
CA HIS A 1108 -11.06 -11.70 14.08
C HIS A 1108 -10.90 -10.37 14.84
N GLU A 1109 -11.59 -10.20 15.96
CA GLU A 1109 -11.65 -8.92 16.70
C GLU A 1109 -10.26 -8.36 17.06
N LEU A 1110 -9.36 -9.26 17.47
CA LEU A 1110 -8.00 -8.91 17.88
C LEU A 1110 -7.00 -8.81 16.71
N ALA A 1111 -7.36 -9.24 15.49
CA ALA A 1111 -6.44 -9.20 14.35
C ALA A 1111 -6.00 -7.78 13.99
N ASN A 1112 -6.79 -6.77 14.37
CA ASN A 1112 -6.44 -5.36 14.17
C ASN A 1112 -5.24 -4.91 15.03
N GLU A 1113 -4.98 -5.53 16.18
CA GLU A 1113 -3.84 -5.16 17.04
C GLU A 1113 -2.51 -5.35 16.32
N ALA A 1114 -2.38 -6.42 15.54
CA ALA A 1114 -1.16 -6.72 14.80
C ALA A 1114 -0.82 -5.63 13.76
N LYS A 1115 -1.80 -4.88 13.22
CA LYS A 1115 -1.53 -3.76 12.29
C LYS A 1115 -0.67 -2.68 12.93
N GLY A 1116 -0.81 -2.47 14.25
CA GLY A 1116 -0.04 -1.49 15.01
C GLY A 1116 1.45 -1.79 15.04
N CYS A 1117 1.89 -3.03 14.81
CA CYS A 1117 3.31 -3.39 14.84
C CYS A 1117 4.13 -2.71 13.73
N ILE A 1118 3.48 -2.38 12.59
CA ILE A 1118 4.12 -1.68 11.47
C ILE A 1118 4.47 -0.26 11.89
N PHE A 1119 3.51 0.48 12.42
CA PHE A 1119 3.59 1.94 12.55
C PHE A 1119 4.44 2.43 13.73
N GLY A 1120 4.99 1.50 14.50
CA GLY A 1120 5.99 1.78 15.52
C GLY A 1120 5.32 1.88 16.84
#